data_AF-A0A8W8MRJ5-F1
#
_entry.id   AF-A0A8W8MRJ5-F1
#
_cell.length_a   1.000
_cell.length_b   1.000
_cell.length_c   1.000
_cell.angle_alpha   90.00
_cell.angle_beta   90.00
_cell.angle_gamma   90.00
#
_symmetry.space_group_name_H-M   'P 1'
#
loop_
_entity.id
_entity.type
_entity.pdbx_description
1 polymer ?
#
loop_
_entity_poly.entity_id
_entity_poly.type
_entity_poly.pdbx_seq_one_letter_code
_entity_poly.pdbx_strand_id
1 'polypeptide(L)'
;MNPNYPGSTQGQMPPTGYGAPGMNPGQMRPPGPGPMNNPGYGAPPKPGPGQYGMPPASNGPQYPNMGPPGNVPGKPPVSMHNNMAPGLPPQARPSPMMPPSSSSQISNGMNAMHISQPRGPAPNQPNIGSPGQPRMGPPSGLPPTSQMGGMPRQPTNNMGGPMSGPPTNQFGGPPTSQYGGAPPTSQYGGVPPTSQYGGAPPTSQYGGAPPTSQYGGAPPTSQYGGAPSTTHTGGMSGPMPRQGMPPPTSSSTGMPPQSRPGFPPAPSTGAHQSPPSGMTMTDRYGQGPPSGPPSGPSMMSPSGPGSFPPPPGPGNFPQGNQAGPGQFPPQPGQTPPGQFPPQPGQAPPGQMPPQPGQPRYPGGTMPGQSFPPNYPGGQPMSGPGGMQQPAGPKKLDPDQMPSPIQVIDDDRANRSGNFQTTKGAVPPLVTTDFVVQDQGNCNPRFMRSTLYNVPCTSDMLKSCHIPFALSISPFAKLPEEEYNPPIVNLGETGPVRCKRCKAYMNPNMMFIDGGRRFQCVFCGAATDVPAEYFAHLDHTGRRIDTYDRPELCLGSYEFVATKDYCKNGALPNAPAFIFMIDVSYNSIKSGLVHLICERLKEDILVNLPKEVGQEESEVRVGFVTYAKEIHFYNVKGNLAQPQMLVVSDLNDVFVPLLDGFLVKLSESEAVIDSLLSQIPEMFAESRETETVLGPVIQAGLDALKSADRSGKLYIFHTSLPIAEAPGKLKNRDDRKLLGTEKEKTILTPQNNFYTKLGQDCVGVGCSVDLFLFPNAYVDVATISEVCRLTGGNLYKYSYFQADLDGERFLEDLKYNVMNQSAFDAILRVRASTGIRAVDFLGNFYMSNTTDVEMAAVDREQSMNVEIKHDDKLNEADGAFIQVAVLYTSVGGQRRLRIHNLALNCCTQMADLFRNTELDTLINYMAKHAVRTSLNSNPKQVREGIMSQVAQILACYRKNCSTPAPMGQLILPESMKLLPLYSNCVVKSDALQGGSEISTDDRSFLMLKLNSMDVSSTQVFFYPRLIPMHDLESHGDRIPAAIRCSVERLRDNGVYLLENGLSMFLWIGHNVEPQWVQKVFSVQSAAQIDIDKCKLNDLDNPVSQKLRDAINSIRGERCRYMKLTIVRQRDKLEPWFNHFLVEDKGNNGSASYVDFLRHIYGEIRNLLS
;
A
#
# COMPACT_ATOMS: atom_id res chain seq x y z
N MET A 1 -32.57 46.00 -6.81
CA MET A 1 -33.68 46.99 -6.72
C MET A 1 -34.99 46.27 -7.03
N ASN A 2 -36.12 46.79 -6.55
CA ASN A 2 -37.51 46.30 -6.78
C ASN A 2 -38.15 47.02 -8.01
N PRO A 3 -39.46 46.88 -8.39
CA PRO A 3 -40.58 46.02 -7.92
C PRO A 3 -40.99 44.98 -9.03
N ASN A 4 -42.13 44.26 -9.09
CA ASN A 4 -43.51 44.27 -8.55
C ASN A 4 -43.93 42.83 -8.10
N TYR A 5 -45.00 42.52 -7.35
CA TYR A 5 -46.36 43.05 -7.03
C TYR A 5 -47.52 42.58 -7.93
N PRO A 6 -48.73 42.28 -7.37
CA PRO A 6 -49.16 42.34 -5.95
C PRO A 6 -49.26 40.98 -5.22
N GLY A 7 -49.50 40.87 -3.91
CA GLY A 7 -49.56 41.90 -2.84
C GLY A 7 -50.83 41.87 -1.96
N SER A 8 -50.72 41.46 -0.68
CA SER A 8 -51.79 41.44 0.36
C SER A 8 -51.18 41.32 1.78
N THR A 9 -51.74 41.61 2.97
CA THR A 9 -53.09 41.94 3.55
C THR A 9 -54.07 40.77 3.82
N GLN A 10 -54.74 40.59 4.96
CA GLN A 10 -54.71 41.16 6.34
C GLN A 10 -55.62 40.27 7.25
N GLY A 11 -55.63 40.29 8.59
CA GLY A 11 -54.74 40.91 9.59
C GLY A 11 -55.48 41.55 10.80
N GLN A 12 -54.87 41.49 12.00
CA GLN A 12 -55.20 42.19 13.28
C GLN A 12 -56.34 41.57 14.13
N MET A 13 -56.22 41.28 15.45
CA MET A 13 -55.75 42.02 16.68
C MET A 13 -56.78 43.06 17.19
N PRO A 14 -56.87 43.45 18.50
CA PRO A 14 -56.06 43.17 19.73
C PRO A 14 -56.89 42.35 20.79
N PRO A 15 -56.88 42.48 22.16
CA PRO A 15 -56.07 43.23 23.16
C PRO A 15 -55.53 42.40 24.39
N THR A 16 -56.03 42.62 25.63
CA THR A 16 -55.42 42.25 26.95
C THR A 16 -56.47 42.02 28.07
N GLY A 17 -56.14 41.34 29.18
CA GLY A 17 -57.02 41.23 30.37
C GLY A 17 -56.42 40.52 31.61
N TYR A 18 -56.72 41.01 32.82
CA TYR A 18 -56.21 40.55 34.13
C TYR A 18 -57.10 39.53 34.86
N GLY A 19 -56.51 38.78 35.81
CA GLY A 19 -57.10 38.58 37.15
C GLY A 19 -57.75 37.23 37.47
N ALA A 20 -57.51 36.73 38.70
CA ALA A 20 -58.12 35.54 39.29
C ALA A 20 -58.95 35.88 40.53
N PRO A 21 -59.96 35.05 40.88
CA PRO A 21 -60.01 34.55 42.26
C PRO A 21 -60.64 33.14 42.43
N GLY A 22 -60.53 32.57 43.64
CA GLY A 22 -61.71 31.93 44.27
C GLY A 22 -61.84 30.40 44.35
N MET A 23 -61.15 29.79 45.31
CA MET A 23 -61.59 28.75 46.28
C MET A 23 -62.53 27.56 45.94
N ASN A 24 -62.25 26.48 46.67
CA ASN A 24 -62.97 25.20 46.83
C ASN A 24 -64.42 25.33 47.37
N PRO A 25 -65.28 24.30 47.18
CA PRO A 25 -65.62 23.48 48.36
C PRO A 25 -65.65 21.96 48.07
N GLY A 26 -65.57 21.13 49.12
CA GLY A 26 -65.60 19.66 48.99
C GLY A 26 -66.28 18.92 50.14
N GLN A 27 -66.62 17.65 49.87
CA GLN A 27 -67.13 16.61 50.79
C GLN A 27 -66.75 15.23 50.20
N MET A 28 -66.68 14.08 50.88
CA MET A 28 -66.37 13.68 52.27
C MET A 28 -65.99 12.17 52.25
N ARG A 29 -65.30 11.65 53.27
CA ARG A 29 -65.07 10.19 53.52
C ARG A 29 -66.36 9.50 54.02
N PRO A 30 -66.55 8.14 54.04
CA PRO A 30 -65.61 7.03 54.37
C PRO A 30 -65.63 5.92 53.26
N PRO A 31 -65.48 4.58 53.44
CA PRO A 31 -65.11 3.71 54.59
C PRO A 31 -64.10 2.56 54.27
N GLY A 32 -64.01 1.56 55.16
CA GLY A 32 -63.53 0.17 54.94
C GLY A 32 -64.35 -0.78 55.86
N PRO A 33 -64.38 -2.13 55.64
CA PRO A 33 -63.45 -3.05 56.34
C PRO A 33 -63.12 -4.37 55.55
N GLY A 34 -62.45 -5.35 56.20
CA GLY A 34 -62.15 -6.71 55.66
C GLY A 34 -63.25 -7.77 55.96
N PRO A 35 -62.97 -9.09 56.20
CA PRO A 35 -61.66 -9.76 56.44
C PRO A 35 -61.49 -11.21 55.86
N MET A 36 -60.44 -11.94 56.33
CA MET A 36 -60.21 -13.42 56.27
C MET A 36 -59.79 -14.04 54.90
N ASN A 37 -59.06 -15.17 54.83
CA ASN A 37 -58.82 -16.24 55.84
C ASN A 37 -57.40 -16.89 55.78
N ASN A 38 -57.04 -17.72 56.78
CA ASN A 38 -55.75 -18.47 56.92
C ASN A 38 -56.02 -19.91 57.49
N PRO A 39 -55.15 -20.93 57.32
CA PRO A 39 -54.18 -21.33 58.38
C PRO A 39 -52.80 -21.83 57.82
N GLY A 40 -51.66 -21.71 58.50
CA GLY A 40 -51.18 -22.52 59.66
C GLY A 40 -50.32 -23.73 59.18
N TYR A 41 -49.17 -24.15 59.73
CA TYR A 41 -48.40 -23.97 60.99
C TYR A 41 -46.86 -23.96 60.64
N GLY A 42 -45.85 -23.73 61.50
CA GLY A 42 -45.72 -23.52 62.96
C GLY A 42 -44.23 -23.26 63.37
N ALA A 43 -43.91 -23.15 64.67
CA ALA A 43 -42.56 -22.81 65.22
C ALA A 43 -42.49 -23.16 66.75
N PRO A 44 -41.47 -22.73 67.55
CA PRO A 44 -39.98 -22.81 67.51
C PRO A 44 -39.43 -23.73 68.67
N PRO A 45 -38.13 -23.72 69.10
CA PRO A 45 -37.70 -22.82 70.21
C PRO A 45 -36.18 -22.46 70.39
N LYS A 46 -35.91 -21.19 70.76
CA LYS A 46 -35.06 -20.58 71.85
C LYS A 46 -33.70 -21.17 72.41
N PRO A 47 -32.88 -20.40 73.20
CA PRO A 47 -31.39 -20.43 73.14
C PRO A 47 -30.59 -20.73 74.45
N GLY A 48 -29.23 -20.68 74.41
CA GLY A 48 -28.32 -20.63 75.58
C GLY A 48 -26.84 -20.23 75.27
N PRO A 49 -25.97 -19.86 76.25
CA PRO A 49 -24.66 -19.19 75.99
C PRO A 49 -23.39 -19.71 76.74
N GLY A 50 -22.20 -19.21 76.34
CA GLY A 50 -20.91 -19.21 77.09
C GLY A 50 -19.83 -20.20 76.61
N GLN A 51 -18.58 -20.26 77.13
CA GLN A 51 -17.58 -19.26 77.59
C GLN A 51 -16.24 -20.02 77.90
N TYR A 52 -15.05 -19.36 77.85
CA TYR A 52 -13.69 -19.89 78.17
C TYR A 52 -13.09 -20.93 77.17
N GLY A 53 -11.77 -21.04 76.93
CA GLY A 53 -10.65 -20.12 77.26
C GLY A 53 -9.22 -20.72 77.10
N MET A 54 -8.24 -19.88 76.70
CA MET A 54 -6.77 -20.02 76.84
C MET A 54 -5.98 -21.03 75.92
N PRO A 55 -4.62 -20.89 75.78
CA PRO A 55 -3.82 -21.27 74.57
C PRO A 55 -2.59 -22.17 74.91
N PRO A 56 -1.39 -22.18 74.25
CA PRO A 56 -0.93 -21.63 72.93
C PRO A 56 -0.08 -22.60 72.05
N ALA A 57 0.44 -22.08 70.92
CA ALA A 57 1.62 -22.54 70.13
C ALA A 57 1.48 -23.84 69.29
N SER A 58 2.08 -23.99 68.08
CA SER A 58 2.86 -23.04 67.23
C SER A 58 2.97 -23.48 65.74
N ASN A 59 3.11 -22.48 64.85
CA ASN A 59 3.71 -22.50 63.49
C ASN A 59 3.00 -23.19 62.29
N GLY A 60 2.81 -22.41 61.21
CA GLY A 60 2.30 -22.83 59.87
C GLY A 60 0.76 -22.77 59.77
N PRO A 61 0.15 -22.32 58.65
CA PRO A 61 0.36 -22.96 57.34
C PRO A 61 0.20 -22.04 56.09
N GLN A 62 -0.05 -22.71 54.96
CA GLN A 62 -0.38 -22.31 53.58
C GLN A 62 -1.53 -21.30 53.39
N TYR A 63 -1.71 -20.82 52.14
CA TYR A 63 -2.98 -20.27 51.63
C TYR A 63 -3.32 -20.79 50.22
N PRO A 64 -4.56 -21.28 50.04
CA PRO A 64 -5.25 -21.14 48.74
C PRO A 64 -6.76 -20.83 48.82
N ASN A 65 -7.23 -19.99 47.90
CA ASN A 65 -8.55 -19.96 47.22
C ASN A 65 -9.90 -19.66 47.96
N MET A 66 -10.60 -18.65 47.42
CA MET A 66 -12.07 -18.37 47.38
C MET A 66 -12.90 -18.07 48.68
N GLY A 67 -13.92 -17.19 48.53
CA GLY A 67 -14.87 -16.73 49.57
C GLY A 67 -16.35 -16.86 49.12
N PRO A 68 -17.31 -15.91 49.38
CA PRO A 68 -17.28 -14.65 50.16
C PRO A 68 -17.88 -14.89 51.59
N PRO A 69 -18.93 -14.25 52.21
CA PRO A 69 -19.88 -13.11 51.94
C PRO A 69 -19.58 -11.84 52.81
N GLY A 70 -20.39 -10.78 52.99
CA GLY A 70 -21.65 -10.28 52.37
C GLY A 70 -22.40 -9.17 53.20
N ASN A 71 -23.53 -8.67 52.66
CA ASN A 71 -24.60 -7.81 53.25
C ASN A 71 -24.36 -6.42 53.90
N VAL A 72 -24.44 -5.37 53.06
CA VAL A 72 -25.31 -4.13 53.04
C VAL A 72 -26.22 -3.76 54.24
N PRO A 73 -26.65 -2.46 54.45
CA PRO A 73 -27.05 -1.44 53.44
C PRO A 73 -26.43 -0.02 53.60
N GLY A 74 -26.66 0.99 52.73
CA GLY A 74 -27.54 1.11 51.54
C GLY A 74 -27.26 2.40 50.70
N LYS A 75 -28.04 2.66 49.63
CA LYS A 75 -27.80 3.72 48.61
C LYS A 75 -28.49 5.08 48.90
N PRO A 76 -27.97 6.17 48.32
CA PRO A 76 -28.78 7.19 47.61
C PRO A 76 -28.46 7.25 46.07
N PRO A 77 -29.24 8.00 45.24
CA PRO A 77 -29.31 7.79 43.78
C PRO A 77 -28.69 8.91 42.88
N VAL A 78 -29.04 8.89 41.59
CA VAL A 78 -28.41 9.62 40.46
C VAL A 78 -29.36 10.68 39.86
N SER A 79 -28.81 11.70 39.17
CA SER A 79 -29.27 12.29 37.87
C SER A 79 -29.65 13.79 37.79
N MET A 80 -29.59 14.29 36.54
CA MET A 80 -30.34 15.40 35.89
C MET A 80 -29.61 16.72 35.53
N HIS A 81 -29.81 17.07 34.26
CA HIS A 81 -29.22 18.12 33.41
C HIS A 81 -29.82 19.53 33.54
N ASN A 82 -29.01 20.53 33.15
CA ASN A 82 -29.27 21.76 32.34
C ASN A 82 -30.38 22.82 32.62
N ASN A 83 -30.00 24.04 32.21
CA ASN A 83 -30.77 25.21 31.73
C ASN A 83 -31.59 26.07 32.71
N MET A 84 -31.31 27.39 32.69
CA MET A 84 -32.31 28.47 32.59
C MET A 84 -31.71 29.86 32.24
N ALA A 85 -32.54 30.73 31.63
CA ALA A 85 -32.34 32.16 31.30
C ALA A 85 -33.75 32.78 31.06
N PRO A 86 -33.97 34.10 30.78
CA PRO A 86 -33.05 35.26 30.69
C PRO A 86 -33.54 36.49 31.52
N GLY A 87 -32.92 37.69 31.38
CA GLY A 87 -33.43 38.95 31.96
C GLY A 87 -32.71 40.26 31.52
N LEU A 88 -33.44 41.37 31.47
CA LEU A 88 -33.06 42.77 31.10
C LEU A 88 -34.08 43.75 31.77
N PRO A 89 -33.92 45.11 31.77
CA PRO A 89 -32.79 45.98 31.39
C PRO A 89 -32.33 46.96 32.53
N PRO A 90 -32.34 48.32 32.44
CA PRO A 90 -31.11 49.14 32.27
C PRO A 90 -30.86 50.27 33.32
N GLN A 91 -29.69 50.92 33.31
CA GLN A 91 -29.50 52.41 33.23
C GLN A 91 -28.06 52.95 33.53
N ALA A 92 -27.80 54.16 33.02
CA ALA A 92 -26.90 55.23 33.51
C ALA A 92 -25.34 55.16 33.46
N ARG A 93 -24.77 56.20 32.83
CA ARG A 93 -23.41 56.79 33.00
C ARG A 93 -23.40 57.76 34.23
N PRO A 94 -22.27 58.33 34.76
CA PRO A 94 -21.09 58.81 34.03
C PRO A 94 -19.69 58.70 34.73
N SER A 95 -18.69 59.34 34.10
CA SER A 95 -17.28 59.56 34.50
C SER A 95 -17.11 60.76 35.49
N PRO A 96 -15.92 61.35 35.80
CA PRO A 96 -14.51 61.03 35.45
C PRO A 96 -13.48 61.17 36.61
N MET A 97 -12.15 61.03 36.35
CA MET A 97 -11.07 62.04 36.63
C MET A 97 -9.61 61.51 36.51
N MET A 98 -8.66 62.45 36.37
CA MET A 98 -7.17 62.37 36.40
C MET A 98 -6.66 63.23 37.61
N PRO A 99 -5.35 63.50 37.89
CA PRO A 99 -4.05 63.09 37.31
C PRO A 99 -3.23 62.32 38.40
N PRO A 100 -1.94 62.56 38.82
CA PRO A 100 -0.76 63.27 38.24
C PRO A 100 0.63 62.56 38.38
N SER A 101 1.68 63.22 37.83
CA SER A 101 3.12 63.27 38.22
C SER A 101 3.89 62.01 38.71
N SER A 102 5.10 61.69 38.20
CA SER A 102 5.92 62.24 37.08
C SER A 102 6.91 61.13 36.63
N SER A 103 8.25 61.17 36.47
CA SER A 103 9.40 62.12 36.43
C SER A 103 10.66 61.25 36.16
N SER A 104 11.78 61.66 35.54
CA SER A 104 12.19 62.86 34.77
C SER A 104 13.56 62.60 34.11
N GLN A 105 14.05 63.55 33.29
CA GLN A 105 15.47 63.74 32.87
C GLN A 105 16.06 62.74 31.83
N ILE A 106 16.90 63.16 30.86
CA ILE A 106 17.37 64.52 30.52
C ILE A 106 17.51 64.75 28.99
N SER A 107 18.69 64.59 28.38
CA SER A 107 19.04 65.00 27.01
C SER A 107 20.47 64.48 26.72
N ASN A 108 20.98 64.32 25.49
CA ASN A 108 20.50 64.72 24.15
C ASN A 108 20.19 63.44 23.30
N GLY A 109 19.80 63.46 22.02
CA GLY A 109 19.92 64.49 20.97
C GLY A 109 21.32 64.49 20.31
N MET A 110 21.54 65.07 19.14
CA MET A 110 20.68 65.89 18.27
C MET A 110 20.50 65.15 16.90
N ASN A 111 20.16 65.70 15.71
CA ASN A 111 19.97 67.09 15.25
C ASN A 111 19.07 67.16 13.99
N ALA A 112 18.77 68.39 13.57
CA ALA A 112 18.42 68.92 12.24
C ALA A 112 17.93 68.00 11.08
N MET A 113 16.87 68.36 10.32
CA MET A 113 15.92 69.49 10.41
C MET A 113 14.70 69.34 9.43
N HIS A 114 13.47 69.70 9.88
CA HIS A 114 12.41 70.48 9.16
C HIS A 114 11.64 69.88 7.92
N ILE A 115 10.36 70.20 7.58
CA ILE A 115 9.23 70.96 8.23
C ILE A 115 7.83 70.73 7.53
N SER A 116 6.71 71.03 8.23
CA SER A 116 5.36 71.52 7.75
C SER A 116 4.16 70.59 7.39
N GLN A 117 2.93 71.16 7.40
CA GLN A 117 1.55 70.60 7.33
C GLN A 117 0.74 71.25 6.14
N PRO A 118 -0.64 71.35 6.01
CA PRO A 118 -1.82 70.73 6.72
C PRO A 118 -3.13 70.36 5.91
N ARG A 119 -4.04 69.60 6.57
CA ARG A 119 -5.56 69.58 6.49
C ARG A 119 -6.37 68.89 5.34
N GLY A 120 -7.59 68.41 5.69
CA GLY A 120 -8.63 67.72 4.87
C GLY A 120 -9.87 68.58 4.51
N PRO A 121 -11.15 68.10 4.41
CA PRO A 121 -11.81 66.90 5.01
C PRO A 121 -12.83 66.14 4.06
N ALA A 122 -13.88 65.47 4.61
CA ALA A 122 -15.02 64.81 3.90
C ALA A 122 -16.38 65.13 4.58
N PRO A 123 -17.59 65.04 3.93
CA PRO A 123 -18.45 63.82 3.99
C PRO A 123 -19.47 63.60 2.79
N ASN A 124 -20.56 62.84 3.02
CA ASN A 124 -21.51 62.13 2.10
C ASN A 124 -22.59 62.88 1.26
N GLN A 125 -23.08 62.19 0.19
CA GLN A 125 -24.46 62.16 -0.41
C GLN A 125 -25.02 63.41 -1.17
N PRO A 126 -26.13 63.33 -1.97
CA PRO A 126 -26.99 62.21 -2.42
C PRO A 126 -27.22 62.12 -3.98
N ASN A 127 -28.42 61.68 -4.44
CA ASN A 127 -28.85 61.30 -5.81
C ASN A 127 -29.83 62.32 -6.48
N ILE A 128 -30.34 62.04 -7.70
CA ILE A 128 -31.31 62.78 -8.59
C ILE A 128 -30.62 63.62 -9.70
N GLY A 129 -31.04 63.66 -10.99
CA GLY A 129 -31.97 62.79 -11.75
C GLY A 129 -32.64 63.43 -13.01
N SER A 130 -32.50 62.80 -14.20
CA SER A 130 -33.34 62.94 -15.43
C SER A 130 -33.41 64.32 -16.16
N PRO A 131 -34.09 64.48 -17.34
CA PRO A 131 -34.50 63.55 -18.43
C PRO A 131 -34.08 64.00 -19.87
N GLY A 132 -34.32 63.18 -20.92
CA GLY A 132 -34.32 63.65 -22.32
C GLY A 132 -34.30 62.56 -23.44
N GLN A 133 -35.44 62.27 -24.06
CA GLN A 133 -35.62 61.45 -25.28
C GLN A 133 -36.12 62.36 -26.46
N PRO A 134 -36.40 61.94 -27.74
CA PRO A 134 -36.78 60.59 -28.24
C PRO A 134 -36.35 60.12 -29.67
N ARG A 135 -36.61 58.83 -29.99
CA ARG A 135 -36.93 58.23 -31.35
C ARG A 135 -35.86 58.33 -32.48
N MET A 136 -35.81 57.49 -33.53
CA MET A 136 -36.62 56.38 -34.09
C MET A 136 -35.69 55.40 -34.89
N GLY A 137 -36.19 54.24 -35.38
CA GLY A 137 -35.53 53.35 -36.40
C GLY A 137 -36.59 52.81 -37.38
N PRO A 138 -36.46 51.67 -38.11
CA PRO A 138 -35.33 50.79 -38.53
C PRO A 138 -35.33 50.63 -40.10
N PRO A 139 -35.21 49.47 -40.84
CA PRO A 139 -34.52 48.15 -40.66
C PRO A 139 -33.72 47.58 -41.90
N SER A 140 -33.05 46.43 -41.70
CA SER A 140 -32.84 45.27 -42.64
C SER A 140 -31.91 45.31 -43.89
N GLY A 141 -31.17 44.20 -44.15
CA GLY A 141 -30.51 43.86 -45.45
C GLY A 141 -29.44 42.73 -45.43
N LEU A 142 -29.52 41.75 -46.34
CA LEU A 142 -28.57 40.63 -46.65
C LEU A 142 -28.81 40.17 -48.12
N PRO A 143 -28.02 39.25 -48.73
CA PRO A 143 -26.56 39.13 -48.96
C PRO A 143 -26.24 39.33 -50.48
N PRO A 144 -25.16 38.83 -51.14
CA PRO A 144 -24.96 37.40 -51.50
C PRO A 144 -23.46 36.93 -51.65
N THR A 145 -23.21 35.84 -52.40
CA THR A 145 -22.00 34.96 -52.36
C THR A 145 -21.19 34.79 -53.67
N SER A 146 -19.87 34.52 -53.58
CA SER A 146 -19.06 33.71 -54.56
C SER A 146 -17.61 33.49 -54.06
N GLN A 147 -16.71 32.72 -54.71
CA GLN A 147 -16.69 31.26 -54.94
C GLN A 147 -15.25 30.77 -55.27
N MET A 148 -14.85 29.54 -54.85
CA MET A 148 -13.56 28.83 -55.16
C MET A 148 -12.25 29.49 -54.63
N GLY A 149 -11.11 28.79 -54.46
CA GLY A 149 -10.81 27.34 -54.42
C GLY A 149 -9.31 27.01 -54.66
N GLY A 150 -8.77 25.93 -54.06
CA GLY A 150 -7.55 25.23 -54.53
C GLY A 150 -6.19 25.47 -53.82
N MET A 151 -5.62 24.38 -53.26
CA MET A 151 -4.18 24.12 -53.04
C MET A 151 -3.57 23.41 -54.29
N PRO A 152 -2.24 23.13 -54.48
CA PRO A 152 -1.20 22.80 -53.48
C PRO A 152 0.27 23.26 -53.78
N ARG A 153 1.28 22.46 -53.36
CA ARG A 153 2.72 22.79 -53.14
C ARG A 153 3.66 22.54 -54.35
N GLN A 154 4.85 23.19 -54.33
CA GLN A 154 6.26 22.76 -54.61
C GLN A 154 6.59 21.60 -55.60
N PRO A 155 7.79 21.50 -56.27
CA PRO A 155 9.14 21.76 -55.68
C PRO A 155 10.35 22.13 -56.62
N THR A 156 11.57 22.09 -56.04
CA THR A 156 12.93 21.76 -56.60
C THR A 156 13.89 22.81 -57.24
N ASN A 157 15.20 22.53 -57.02
CA ASN A 157 16.45 22.99 -57.68
C ASN A 157 17.02 24.38 -57.29
N ASN A 158 18.35 24.61 -57.13
CA ASN A 158 19.52 23.71 -57.29
C ASN A 158 20.77 24.09 -56.42
N MET A 159 21.66 23.09 -56.21
CA MET A 159 23.12 23.08 -55.88
C MET A 159 23.88 24.30 -55.27
N GLY A 160 24.76 24.04 -54.29
CA GLY A 160 25.97 24.86 -54.02
C GLY A 160 26.69 24.68 -52.67
N GLY A 161 27.99 24.35 -52.68
CA GLY A 161 28.97 24.46 -51.57
C GLY A 161 30.34 24.91 -52.14
N PRO A 162 31.47 24.99 -51.39
CA PRO A 162 31.78 24.41 -50.07
C PRO A 162 32.40 25.44 -49.05
N MET A 163 33.44 25.04 -48.27
CA MET A 163 33.93 25.69 -47.03
C MET A 163 35.04 26.77 -47.16
N SER A 164 35.25 27.48 -46.03
CA SER A 164 36.46 28.19 -45.51
C SER A 164 36.73 29.68 -45.89
N GLY A 165 37.34 30.43 -44.93
CA GLY A 165 37.70 31.88 -45.00
C GLY A 165 39.17 32.14 -44.56
N PRO A 166 39.58 33.28 -43.93
CA PRO A 166 38.88 34.50 -43.46
C PRO A 166 39.41 35.77 -44.23
N PRO A 167 40.13 36.86 -43.74
CA PRO A 167 40.28 37.55 -42.44
C PRO A 167 40.39 39.12 -42.40
N THR A 168 40.37 39.70 -41.18
CA THR A 168 41.06 40.94 -40.67
C THR A 168 40.72 42.40 -41.10
N ASN A 169 40.41 43.23 -40.07
CA ASN A 169 40.93 44.60 -39.73
C ASN A 169 40.63 45.82 -40.65
N GLN A 170 40.55 47.10 -40.20
CA GLN A 170 40.63 47.81 -38.88
C GLN A 170 39.99 49.24 -39.06
N PHE A 171 39.96 50.24 -38.16
CA PHE A 171 40.55 50.58 -36.83
C PHE A 171 39.70 51.69 -36.12
N GLY A 172 40.06 52.09 -34.89
CA GLY A 172 39.54 53.26 -34.13
C GLY A 172 40.20 53.34 -32.74
N GLY A 173 40.05 54.37 -31.89
CA GLY A 173 39.37 55.67 -32.00
C GLY A 173 39.35 56.40 -30.61
N PRO A 174 39.93 57.61 -30.41
CA PRO A 174 40.22 58.12 -29.04
C PRO A 174 39.66 59.52 -28.69
N PRO A 175 39.75 59.99 -27.41
CA PRO A 175 40.34 59.40 -26.19
C PRO A 175 39.23 59.10 -25.12
N THR A 176 39.35 59.13 -23.77
CA THR A 176 40.31 59.71 -22.78
C THR A 176 40.19 59.06 -21.38
N SER A 177 41.10 59.45 -20.47
CA SER A 177 41.14 59.30 -19.00
C SER A 177 39.79 59.33 -18.23
N GLN A 178 39.47 58.44 -17.29
CA GLN A 178 40.16 57.26 -16.69
C GLN A 178 39.06 56.23 -16.26
N TYR A 179 39.30 54.99 -15.82
CA TYR A 179 40.47 54.11 -15.60
C TYR A 179 39.98 52.64 -15.76
N GLY A 180 40.64 51.50 -15.46
CA GLY A 180 41.85 51.17 -14.68
C GLY A 180 41.52 50.77 -13.23
N GLY A 181 41.86 49.58 -12.73
CA GLY A 181 42.51 48.41 -13.33
C GLY A 181 42.06 47.09 -12.67
N ALA A 182 42.85 46.01 -12.78
CA ALA A 182 42.45 44.64 -12.41
C ALA A 182 43.65 43.77 -11.96
N PRO A 183 43.41 42.56 -11.42
CA PRO A 183 44.41 41.48 -11.39
C PRO A 183 43.91 40.13 -11.99
N PRO A 184 44.82 39.23 -12.44
CA PRO A 184 44.49 37.92 -13.03
C PRO A 184 44.68 36.71 -12.07
N THR A 185 44.49 35.50 -12.62
CA THR A 185 44.46 34.16 -11.97
C THR A 185 45.71 33.68 -11.23
N SER A 186 45.52 33.01 -10.07
CA SER A 186 46.24 31.77 -9.65
C SER A 186 45.65 31.17 -8.34
N GLN A 187 46.20 30.04 -7.87
CA GLN A 187 45.67 29.15 -6.82
C GLN A 187 45.74 29.73 -5.38
N TYR A 188 44.74 29.45 -4.53
CA TYR A 188 44.81 28.55 -3.34
C TYR A 188 43.46 28.55 -2.59
N GLY A 189 43.25 27.62 -1.63
CA GLY A 189 41.97 27.44 -0.92
C GLY A 189 41.92 27.95 0.53
N GLY A 190 40.75 27.89 1.16
CA GLY A 190 40.55 28.21 2.58
C GLY A 190 39.11 27.93 3.05
N VAL A 191 38.95 27.41 4.28
CA VAL A 191 37.66 27.06 4.90
C VAL A 191 37.56 27.72 6.30
N PRO A 192 36.45 28.37 6.66
CA PRO A 192 36.23 28.91 8.01
C PRO A 192 35.06 28.21 8.75
N PRO A 193 35.03 28.24 10.09
CA PRO A 193 36.14 27.87 10.98
C PRO A 193 35.70 26.87 12.07
N THR A 194 36.64 26.08 12.61
CA THR A 194 36.37 25.17 13.74
C THR A 194 37.31 25.44 14.90
N SER A 195 36.78 25.80 16.07
CA SER A 195 37.55 26.04 17.29
C SER A 195 38.01 24.73 17.95
N GLN A 196 39.31 24.59 18.21
CA GLN A 196 39.92 23.36 18.73
C GLN A 196 40.10 23.34 20.26
N TYR A 197 39.72 22.23 20.87
CA TYR A 197 40.37 21.55 22.02
C TYR A 197 40.01 20.05 21.89
N GLY A 198 40.86 19.05 22.15
CA GLY A 198 42.28 19.09 22.50
C GLY A 198 42.71 17.80 23.22
N GLY A 199 43.03 16.72 22.50
CA GLY A 199 43.49 15.44 23.07
C GLY A 199 43.30 14.25 22.13
N ALA A 200 44.25 13.32 22.10
CA ALA A 200 44.30 12.21 21.13
C ALA A 200 44.32 10.81 21.79
N PRO A 201 43.68 9.79 21.19
CA PRO A 201 43.94 8.37 21.45
C PRO A 201 44.89 7.76 20.40
N PRO A 202 45.56 6.62 20.68
CA PRO A 202 46.65 6.10 19.85
C PRO A 202 46.21 5.21 18.68
N THR A 203 47.07 5.12 17.66
CA THR A 203 46.92 4.24 16.49
C THR A 203 47.38 2.81 16.79
N SER A 204 46.59 1.80 16.41
CA SER A 204 47.03 0.41 16.26
C SER A 204 46.58 -0.15 14.91
N GLN A 205 47.54 -0.66 14.13
CA GLN A 205 47.29 -1.17 12.78
C GLN A 205 46.59 -2.54 12.82
N TYR A 206 45.62 -2.75 11.92
CA TYR A 206 45.47 -4.02 11.19
C TYR A 206 44.85 -3.72 9.81
N GLY A 207 45.43 -4.30 8.76
CA GLY A 207 45.01 -4.06 7.38
C GLY A 207 44.14 -5.19 6.83
N GLY A 208 43.13 -4.82 6.03
CA GLY A 208 42.30 -5.76 5.28
C GLY A 208 41.43 -5.00 4.27
N ALA A 209 41.65 -5.24 2.98
CA ALA A 209 40.83 -4.66 1.91
C ALA A 209 39.53 -5.47 1.71
N PRO A 210 38.39 -4.83 1.35
CA PRO A 210 37.14 -5.54 1.12
C PRO A 210 37.19 -6.37 -0.19
N PRO A 211 36.60 -7.57 -0.23
CA PRO A 211 36.59 -8.42 -1.43
C PRO A 211 35.49 -8.01 -2.42
N THR A 212 35.87 -7.70 -3.66
CA THR A 212 34.93 -7.42 -4.76
C THR A 212 34.54 -8.72 -5.48
N SER A 213 33.41 -9.33 -5.12
CA SER A 213 32.92 -10.55 -5.77
C SER A 213 32.20 -10.24 -7.09
N GLN A 214 32.96 -10.13 -8.18
CA GLN A 214 32.40 -10.16 -9.55
C GLN A 214 31.90 -11.57 -9.89
N TYR A 215 30.71 -11.68 -10.48
CA TYR A 215 30.31 -12.87 -11.24
C TYR A 215 30.18 -12.51 -12.73
N GLY A 216 31.24 -12.79 -13.48
CA GLY A 216 31.26 -12.68 -14.94
C GLY A 216 31.56 -14.04 -15.57
N GLY A 217 30.61 -14.60 -16.31
CA GLY A 217 30.80 -15.79 -17.15
C GLY A 217 30.63 -15.44 -18.62
N ALA A 218 31.68 -15.61 -19.42
CA ALA A 218 31.67 -15.29 -20.85
C ALA A 218 31.05 -16.42 -21.71
N PRO A 219 30.54 -16.12 -22.92
CA PRO A 219 29.73 -17.07 -23.70
C PRO A 219 30.55 -17.91 -24.71
N PRO A 220 29.98 -19.04 -25.18
CA PRO A 220 30.45 -19.73 -26.40
C PRO A 220 29.74 -19.20 -27.66
N THR A 221 30.50 -18.86 -28.69
CA THR A 221 30.06 -18.77 -30.10
C THR A 221 30.41 -20.10 -30.80
N SER A 222 29.65 -20.64 -31.77
CA SER A 222 29.28 -20.01 -33.05
C SER A 222 28.14 -20.73 -33.82
N GLN A 223 27.36 -19.92 -34.56
CA GLN A 223 26.90 -19.99 -35.98
C GLN A 223 26.32 -21.25 -36.69
N TYR A 224 25.41 -20.93 -37.63
CA TYR A 224 24.83 -21.67 -38.78
C TYR A 224 25.64 -22.85 -39.39
N GLY A 225 25.05 -23.87 -40.04
CA GLY A 225 23.63 -24.20 -40.32
C GLY A 225 23.44 -25.00 -41.64
N GLY A 226 22.33 -25.73 -41.83
CA GLY A 226 21.96 -26.36 -43.12
C GLY A 226 21.28 -27.75 -43.06
N ALA A 227 20.42 -28.06 -44.04
CA ALA A 227 19.77 -29.37 -44.30
C ALA A 227 19.93 -29.73 -45.81
N PRO A 228 19.59 -30.95 -46.33
CA PRO A 228 18.17 -31.24 -46.68
C PRO A 228 17.68 -32.73 -46.84
N SER A 229 16.34 -32.89 -46.78
CA SER A 229 15.45 -33.72 -47.65
C SER A 229 15.43 -35.28 -47.73
N THR A 230 14.21 -35.80 -47.48
CA THR A 230 13.44 -36.88 -48.20
C THR A 230 13.87 -38.37 -48.06
N THR A 231 13.00 -39.39 -48.18
CA THR A 231 11.67 -39.55 -48.86
C THR A 231 10.66 -40.47 -48.10
N HIS A 232 9.38 -40.40 -48.50
CA HIS A 232 8.15 -41.23 -48.26
C HIS A 232 8.26 -42.66 -47.65
N THR A 233 7.26 -43.26 -46.97
CA THR A 233 5.77 -43.35 -47.17
C THR A 233 5.02 -43.61 -45.83
N GLY A 234 3.68 -43.59 -45.68
CA GLY A 234 2.55 -43.16 -46.54
C GLY A 234 1.16 -43.71 -46.06
N GLY A 235 0.06 -42.97 -46.30
CA GLY A 235 -1.35 -43.44 -46.18
C GLY A 235 -1.96 -43.52 -44.76
N MET A 236 -3.29 -43.42 -44.54
CA MET A 236 -4.46 -43.16 -45.42
C MET A 236 -5.61 -42.57 -44.56
N SER A 237 -6.15 -41.38 -44.87
CA SER A 237 -7.45 -41.09 -45.54
C SER A 237 -8.73 -41.17 -44.66
N GLY A 238 -9.77 -40.35 -44.86
CA GLY A 238 -9.90 -39.18 -45.75
C GLY A 238 -11.23 -38.40 -45.59
N PRO A 239 -11.37 -37.18 -46.18
CA PRO A 239 -12.54 -36.28 -46.04
C PRO A 239 -13.28 -36.00 -47.38
N MET A 240 -14.30 -35.11 -47.38
CA MET A 240 -14.86 -34.42 -48.57
C MET A 240 -15.56 -33.11 -48.17
N PRO A 241 -15.42 -32.01 -48.96
CA PRO A 241 -16.58 -31.47 -49.69
C PRO A 241 -16.26 -30.86 -51.10
N ARG A 242 -17.29 -30.35 -51.77
CA ARG A 242 -17.33 -29.68 -53.11
C ARG A 242 -18.40 -28.55 -53.07
N GLN A 243 -18.50 -27.54 -53.97
CA GLN A 243 -17.62 -26.90 -54.99
C GLN A 243 -18.39 -25.70 -55.61
N GLY A 244 -17.73 -24.64 -56.09
CA GLY A 244 -18.35 -23.52 -56.84
C GLY A 244 -17.32 -22.47 -57.30
N MET A 245 -17.41 -21.90 -58.52
CA MET A 245 -16.30 -21.17 -59.17
C MET A 245 -16.73 -20.28 -60.39
N PRO A 246 -15.86 -20.05 -61.42
CA PRO A 246 -15.25 -18.77 -61.88
C PRO A 246 -16.13 -17.95 -62.87
N PRO A 247 -15.70 -16.82 -63.50
CA PRO A 247 -14.40 -16.10 -63.56
C PRO A 247 -14.52 -14.66 -62.97
N PRO A 248 -13.74 -13.61 -63.34
CA PRO A 248 -12.48 -13.43 -64.12
C PRO A 248 -11.35 -12.71 -63.31
N THR A 249 -10.09 -12.48 -63.73
CA THR A 249 -9.13 -12.99 -64.76
C THR A 249 -7.69 -12.78 -64.15
N SER A 250 -6.51 -12.42 -64.72
CA SER A 250 -6.02 -12.03 -66.06
C SER A 250 -4.52 -12.34 -66.29
N SER A 251 -3.65 -11.33 -66.45
CA SER A 251 -2.36 -11.36 -67.18
C SER A 251 -1.67 -9.97 -67.09
N SER A 252 -0.36 -9.73 -67.25
CA SER A 252 0.91 -10.50 -67.41
C SER A 252 2.07 -9.46 -67.29
N THR A 253 3.39 -9.64 -67.53
CA THR A 253 4.29 -10.64 -68.15
C THR A 253 5.59 -10.80 -67.30
N GLY A 254 6.74 -11.20 -67.88
CA GLY A 254 8.07 -11.15 -67.25
C GLY A 254 9.19 -11.82 -68.06
N MET A 255 10.41 -11.91 -67.49
CA MET A 255 11.59 -12.72 -67.91
C MET A 255 12.34 -12.30 -69.22
N PRO A 256 13.58 -12.81 -69.53
CA PRO A 256 14.65 -13.43 -68.71
C PRO A 256 16.09 -12.78 -68.91
N PRO A 257 17.25 -13.46 -69.20
CA PRO A 257 18.28 -13.81 -68.20
C PRO A 257 19.80 -13.61 -68.58
N GLN A 258 20.70 -14.23 -67.77
CA GLN A 258 22.04 -14.80 -68.06
C GLN A 258 23.35 -13.99 -67.79
N SER A 259 24.52 -14.66 -67.97
CA SER A 259 25.69 -14.60 -67.06
C SER A 259 27.04 -15.03 -67.69
N ARG A 260 28.20 -14.67 -67.08
CA ARG A 260 29.61 -15.21 -67.15
C ARG A 260 30.68 -14.15 -67.53
N PRO A 261 32.02 -14.40 -67.41
CA PRO A 261 32.79 -15.09 -66.34
C PRO A 261 34.17 -14.42 -66.00
N GLY A 262 34.94 -14.95 -65.03
CA GLY A 262 36.41 -15.12 -65.19
C GLY A 262 37.40 -14.50 -64.17
N PHE A 263 38.15 -15.38 -63.48
CA PHE A 263 39.43 -15.20 -62.75
C PHE A 263 40.64 -14.98 -63.71
N PRO A 264 41.95 -14.89 -63.31
CA PRO A 264 42.64 -14.97 -61.98
C PRO A 264 43.69 -13.81 -61.80
N PRO A 265 44.90 -13.93 -61.17
CA PRO A 265 45.40 -14.73 -60.04
C PRO A 265 46.05 -13.86 -58.91
N ALA A 266 46.72 -14.48 -57.93
CA ALA A 266 47.62 -13.85 -56.95
C ALA A 266 49.07 -14.38 -57.06
N PRO A 267 50.08 -13.69 -56.48
CA PRO A 267 51.37 -14.29 -56.08
C PRO A 267 51.64 -14.20 -54.56
N SER A 268 52.81 -14.66 -54.09
CA SER A 268 53.04 -15.03 -52.68
C SER A 268 54.49 -14.81 -52.19
N THR A 269 54.70 -15.02 -50.87
CA THR A 269 55.99 -15.20 -50.13
C THR A 269 56.93 -13.99 -49.93
N GLY A 270 57.63 -13.97 -48.79
CA GLY A 270 58.73 -13.03 -48.45
C GLY A 270 58.91 -12.87 -46.92
N ALA A 271 60.14 -12.94 -46.39
CA ALA A 271 60.40 -13.11 -44.95
C ALA A 271 61.33 -12.04 -44.31
N HIS A 272 61.38 -12.07 -42.96
CA HIS A 272 62.50 -11.66 -42.07
C HIS A 272 62.76 -10.19 -41.64
N GLN A 273 63.28 -10.10 -40.40
CA GLN A 273 64.20 -9.12 -39.78
C GLN A 273 63.70 -7.82 -39.11
N SER A 274 64.58 -7.31 -38.21
CA SER A 274 64.46 -6.19 -37.24
C SER A 274 65.89 -5.83 -36.77
N PRO A 275 66.20 -4.71 -36.03
CA PRO A 275 65.33 -3.63 -35.55
C PRO A 275 65.39 -2.32 -36.39
N PRO A 276 66.23 -1.25 -36.20
CA PRO A 276 67.38 -1.02 -35.29
C PRO A 276 67.10 0.03 -34.17
N SER A 277 67.94 1.07 -33.96
CA SER A 277 67.89 1.99 -32.80
C SER A 277 68.55 3.36 -33.05
N GLY A 278 68.26 4.39 -32.25
CA GLY A 278 68.97 5.68 -32.31
C GLY A 278 68.56 6.79 -31.32
N MET A 279 69.02 6.69 -30.06
CA MET A 279 69.48 7.77 -29.14
C MET A 279 68.56 8.98 -28.79
N THR A 280 68.60 9.56 -27.58
CA THR A 280 69.76 9.75 -26.66
C THR A 280 69.67 9.09 -25.27
N MET A 281 69.78 9.86 -24.17
CA MET A 281 70.32 9.47 -22.84
C MET A 281 69.84 10.45 -21.73
N THR A 282 69.64 10.11 -20.45
CA THR A 282 69.49 8.78 -19.80
C THR A 282 68.30 8.80 -18.80
N ASP A 283 68.31 9.14 -17.50
CA ASP A 283 69.23 9.05 -16.33
C ASP A 283 68.41 9.46 -15.07
N ARG A 284 68.61 9.08 -13.80
CA ARG A 284 69.39 8.07 -13.02
C ARG A 284 68.71 8.02 -11.62
N TYR A 285 68.70 7.01 -10.74
CA TYR A 285 69.36 5.70 -10.54
C TYR A 285 68.27 4.61 -10.30
N GLY A 286 68.53 3.30 -10.13
CA GLY A 286 69.80 2.55 -10.19
C GLY A 286 70.15 1.82 -8.87
N GLN A 287 70.62 0.57 -8.98
CA GLN A 287 71.03 -0.39 -7.93
C GLN A 287 69.89 -1.08 -7.13
N GLY A 288 69.95 -2.37 -6.77
CA GLY A 288 71.01 -3.39 -6.96
C GLY A 288 70.48 -4.86 -6.85
N PRO A 289 71.30 -5.91 -7.15
CA PRO A 289 70.82 -7.12 -7.85
C PRO A 289 71.11 -8.51 -7.16
N PRO A 290 71.56 -9.62 -7.82
CA PRO A 290 70.70 -10.72 -8.36
C PRO A 290 71.15 -12.20 -8.08
N SER A 291 70.43 -13.24 -8.57
CA SER A 291 70.99 -14.58 -8.97
C SER A 291 69.98 -15.57 -9.64
N GLY A 292 70.47 -16.70 -10.20
CA GLY A 292 69.78 -17.87 -10.82
C GLY A 292 70.79 -19.05 -10.98
N PRO A 293 70.68 -20.05 -11.90
CA PRO A 293 69.55 -20.52 -12.74
C PRO A 293 69.26 -22.08 -12.70
N PRO A 294 69.53 -23.01 -13.69
CA PRO A 294 68.53 -24.06 -14.08
C PRO A 294 69.00 -25.55 -14.33
N SER A 295 68.08 -26.50 -14.62
CA SER A 295 68.35 -27.80 -15.31
C SER A 295 67.09 -28.56 -15.82
N GLY A 296 67.25 -29.45 -16.84
CA GLY A 296 66.23 -30.37 -17.42
C GLY A 296 66.65 -31.87 -17.28
N PRO A 297 66.48 -32.80 -18.26
CA PRO A 297 65.86 -32.71 -19.62
C PRO A 297 65.07 -34.00 -20.10
N SER A 298 64.89 -34.16 -21.44
CA SER A 298 64.61 -35.42 -22.21
C SER A 298 63.15 -35.93 -22.39
N MET A 299 62.72 -36.57 -23.51
CA MET A 299 63.28 -36.81 -24.88
C MET A 299 62.18 -37.27 -25.88
N MET A 300 62.35 -36.97 -27.18
CA MET A 300 61.88 -37.69 -28.41
C MET A 300 60.39 -37.89 -28.80
N SER A 301 60.13 -37.62 -30.09
CA SER A 301 59.03 -38.11 -30.98
C SER A 301 59.64 -39.13 -31.99
N PRO A 302 59.02 -39.55 -33.14
CA PRO A 302 57.62 -39.45 -33.63
C PRO A 302 57.04 -40.76 -34.28
N SER A 303 55.73 -40.80 -34.58
CA SER A 303 55.10 -41.31 -35.84
C SER A 303 53.57 -41.52 -35.67
N GLY A 304 52.80 -41.52 -36.77
CA GLY A 304 51.33 -41.73 -36.82
C GLY A 304 50.93 -43.01 -37.57
N PRO A 305 49.77 -43.10 -38.27
CA PRO A 305 48.78 -42.05 -38.56
C PRO A 305 47.27 -42.46 -38.44
N GLY A 306 46.39 -41.47 -38.68
CA GLY A 306 44.97 -41.64 -39.09
C GLY A 306 43.92 -41.48 -37.98
N SER A 307 42.67 -41.05 -38.21
CA SER A 307 41.99 -40.26 -39.26
C SER A 307 40.47 -40.48 -39.06
N PHE A 308 39.71 -39.44 -38.71
CA PHE A 308 38.23 -39.50 -38.56
C PHE A 308 37.56 -38.21 -39.04
N PRO A 309 36.64 -38.31 -40.02
CA PRO A 309 35.40 -37.51 -40.03
C PRO A 309 34.18 -38.25 -40.67
N PRO A 310 32.92 -37.72 -40.66
CA PRO A 310 32.23 -36.93 -39.63
C PRO A 310 30.75 -37.47 -39.38
N PRO A 311 29.58 -36.77 -39.41
CA PRO A 311 28.31 -37.23 -38.78
C PRO A 311 27.22 -37.69 -39.78
N PRO A 312 25.94 -37.98 -39.37
CA PRO A 312 24.88 -36.95 -39.34
C PRO A 312 23.67 -37.23 -38.37
N GLY A 313 22.55 -36.52 -38.55
CA GLY A 313 21.17 -36.92 -38.17
C GLY A 313 20.22 -36.72 -39.38
N PRO A 314 18.86 -36.62 -39.26
CA PRO A 314 17.96 -36.73 -38.09
C PRO A 314 16.65 -37.56 -38.32
N GLY A 315 15.83 -37.78 -37.26
CA GLY A 315 14.35 -37.70 -37.37
C GLY A 315 13.43 -38.94 -37.10
N ASN A 316 12.53 -38.76 -36.12
CA ASN A 316 11.15 -39.33 -35.96
C ASN A 316 10.83 -40.80 -35.56
N PHE A 317 9.60 -40.91 -35.01
CA PHE A 317 8.79 -42.04 -34.48
C PHE A 317 8.52 -43.21 -35.47
N PRO A 318 8.04 -44.43 -35.06
CA PRO A 318 7.09 -44.68 -33.95
C PRO A 318 7.18 -45.99 -33.11
N GLN A 319 6.16 -46.12 -32.24
CA GLN A 319 5.72 -47.20 -31.34
C GLN A 319 5.65 -48.63 -31.94
N GLY A 320 6.01 -49.71 -31.20
CA GLY A 320 6.17 -51.06 -31.81
C GLY A 320 6.07 -52.38 -30.99
N ASN A 321 5.88 -52.38 -29.65
CA ASN A 321 5.40 -53.52 -28.83
C ASN A 321 6.31 -54.79 -28.55
N GLN A 322 6.01 -55.42 -27.40
CA GLN A 322 6.19 -56.84 -26.99
C GLN A 322 7.53 -57.51 -26.55
N ALA A 323 7.44 -58.10 -25.34
CA ALA A 323 7.89 -59.44 -24.88
C ALA A 323 9.38 -59.78 -24.63
N GLY A 324 9.66 -60.34 -23.42
CA GLY A 324 10.74 -61.33 -23.22
C GLY A 324 11.61 -61.17 -21.95
N PRO A 325 11.81 -62.20 -21.09
CA PRO A 325 12.45 -62.01 -19.77
C PRO A 325 13.65 -62.92 -19.39
N GLY A 326 14.47 -62.47 -18.42
CA GLY A 326 15.44 -63.27 -17.65
C GLY A 326 16.89 -63.28 -18.18
N GLN A 327 17.95 -63.65 -17.43
CA GLN A 327 18.15 -64.00 -16.00
C GLN A 327 19.61 -63.64 -15.53
N PHE A 328 19.97 -63.97 -14.28
CA PHE A 328 21.32 -63.95 -13.62
C PHE A 328 22.38 -64.87 -14.29
N PRO A 329 23.70 -65.00 -13.90
CA PRO A 329 24.37 -64.76 -12.58
C PRO A 329 25.79 -64.04 -12.58
N PRO A 330 26.96 -64.54 -12.04
CA PRO A 330 27.59 -63.92 -10.82
C PRO A 330 29.15 -63.73 -10.73
N GLN A 331 29.62 -62.88 -9.77
CA GLN A 331 30.87 -62.88 -8.91
C GLN A 331 32.30 -63.25 -9.49
N PRO A 332 33.46 -63.25 -8.74
CA PRO A 332 33.73 -63.11 -7.28
C PRO A 332 34.87 -62.15 -6.81
N GLY A 333 34.97 -61.93 -5.47
CA GLY A 333 36.09 -61.27 -4.75
C GLY A 333 35.67 -60.53 -3.45
N GLN A 334 36.53 -60.10 -2.50
CA GLN A 334 37.96 -60.34 -2.16
C GLN A 334 38.18 -60.20 -0.61
N THR A 335 39.43 -60.08 -0.10
CA THR A 335 39.86 -60.10 1.34
C THR A 335 41.13 -59.21 1.56
N PRO A 336 41.89 -59.10 2.70
CA PRO A 336 41.78 -59.73 4.04
C PRO A 336 41.76 -58.80 5.32
N PRO A 337 42.78 -58.59 6.22
CA PRO A 337 42.54 -58.94 7.64
C PRO A 337 42.98 -58.00 8.81
N GLY A 338 42.34 -58.20 9.98
CA GLY A 338 42.92 -58.08 11.35
C GLY A 338 42.09 -57.29 12.39
N GLN A 339 42.01 -57.61 13.70
CA GLN A 339 42.04 -58.91 14.42
C GLN A 339 41.37 -58.75 15.85
N PHE A 340 41.22 -59.84 16.64
CA PHE A 340 40.32 -59.99 17.84
C PHE A 340 41.03 -59.88 19.23
N PRO A 341 40.34 -59.64 20.39
CA PRO A 341 39.73 -60.72 21.23
C PRO A 341 38.44 -60.36 22.10
N PRO A 342 37.76 -61.33 22.79
CA PRO A 342 36.41 -61.15 23.39
C PRO A 342 36.10 -61.73 24.83
N GLN A 343 34.85 -61.49 25.33
CA GLN A 343 34.08 -62.13 26.46
C GLN A 343 34.56 -61.90 27.93
N PRO A 344 33.74 -62.17 29.00
CA PRO A 344 32.35 -62.72 29.16
C PRO A 344 31.35 -61.71 29.85
N GLY A 345 30.17 -62.01 30.44
CA GLY A 345 29.21 -63.15 30.46
C GLY A 345 28.29 -63.26 31.73
N GLN A 346 27.22 -64.09 31.68
CA GLN A 346 26.34 -64.61 32.78
C GLN A 346 25.20 -63.75 33.44
N ALA A 347 24.36 -64.43 34.26
CA ALA A 347 23.07 -64.04 34.90
C ALA A 347 22.86 -64.94 36.19
N PRO A 348 21.68 -65.38 36.74
CA PRO A 348 20.25 -65.13 36.45
C PRO A 348 19.28 -64.62 37.60
N PRO A 349 18.44 -65.39 38.37
CA PRO A 349 16.99 -65.02 38.45
C PRO A 349 16.21 -65.06 39.82
N GLY A 350 15.08 -64.33 39.88
CA GLY A 350 13.73 -64.96 40.04
C GLY A 350 12.95 -64.95 41.39
N GLN A 351 11.60 -64.92 41.25
CA GLN A 351 10.54 -65.42 42.18
C GLN A 351 10.27 -64.61 43.50
N MET A 352 9.18 -64.77 44.30
CA MET A 352 8.06 -65.75 44.38
C MET A 352 6.71 -65.10 44.90
N PRO A 353 5.67 -65.72 45.56
CA PRO A 353 4.26 -65.64 45.07
C PRO A 353 3.18 -65.21 46.18
N PRO A 354 1.86 -65.57 46.12
CA PRO A 354 0.75 -64.85 46.83
C PRO A 354 -0.09 -65.66 47.88
N GLN A 355 -1.11 -65.04 48.53
CA GLN A 355 -2.36 -65.62 49.15
C GLN A 355 -3.18 -64.52 49.94
N PRO A 356 -4.33 -64.76 50.66
CA PRO A 356 -5.65 -65.28 50.19
C PRO A 356 -6.95 -64.61 50.79
N GLY A 357 -8.10 -64.63 50.07
CA GLY A 357 -9.47 -64.47 50.64
C GLY A 357 -9.99 -63.04 50.90
N GLN A 358 -11.26 -62.74 51.27
CA GLN A 358 -12.55 -63.49 51.45
C GLN A 358 -13.75 -62.43 51.44
N PRO A 359 -15.08 -62.66 51.70
CA PRO A 359 -16.16 -62.16 50.80
C PRO A 359 -17.40 -61.45 51.43
N ARG A 360 -18.30 -60.85 50.59
CA ARG A 360 -19.79 -61.11 50.55
C ARG A 360 -20.62 -60.25 49.55
N TYR A 361 -21.83 -60.75 49.23
CA TYR A 361 -22.96 -60.21 48.42
C TYR A 361 -24.03 -59.50 49.30
N PRO A 362 -25.23 -59.01 48.85
CA PRO A 362 -25.91 -58.98 47.51
C PRO A 362 -26.44 -57.55 47.08
N GLY A 363 -27.19 -57.31 45.99
CA GLY A 363 -27.60 -58.08 44.79
C GLY A 363 -28.91 -57.57 44.10
N GLY A 364 -29.20 -58.03 42.85
CA GLY A 364 -30.52 -57.99 42.16
C GLY A 364 -30.92 -56.75 41.33
N THR A 365 -31.68 -56.81 40.21
CA THR A 365 -32.27 -57.96 39.46
C THR A 365 -32.74 -57.60 38.02
N MET A 366 -32.48 -58.51 37.04
CA MET A 366 -33.32 -58.89 35.87
C MET A 366 -33.40 -57.95 34.60
N PRO A 367 -33.82 -58.43 33.40
CA PRO A 367 -33.14 -59.49 32.59
C PRO A 367 -33.18 -59.31 31.03
N GLY A 368 -32.46 -60.15 30.27
CA GLY A 368 -32.89 -60.54 28.89
C GLY A 368 -31.86 -60.85 27.79
N GLN A 369 -31.52 -62.14 27.59
CA GLN A 369 -31.22 -62.89 26.32
C GLN A 369 -30.20 -62.33 25.26
N SER A 370 -29.41 -63.12 24.51
CA SER A 370 -29.14 -64.59 24.48
C SER A 370 -27.81 -64.93 23.77
N PHE A 371 -27.19 -66.06 24.12
CA PHE A 371 -25.96 -66.69 23.56
C PHE A 371 -26.25 -67.54 22.28
N PRO A 372 -25.28 -68.13 21.51
CA PRO A 372 -23.93 -68.62 21.91
C PRO A 372 -22.73 -68.44 20.91
N PRO A 373 -21.49 -68.87 21.28
CA PRO A 373 -20.26 -68.72 20.47
C PRO A 373 -19.61 -70.06 19.99
N ASN A 374 -18.66 -70.01 19.04
CA ASN A 374 -17.43 -70.86 19.08
C ASN A 374 -16.31 -70.53 18.06
N TYR A 375 -15.07 -70.93 18.39
CA TYR A 375 -13.95 -71.30 17.48
C TYR A 375 -13.98 -72.85 17.24
N PRO A 376 -13.08 -73.56 16.50
CA PRO A 376 -11.80 -73.16 15.85
C PRO A 376 -11.51 -73.74 14.42
N GLY A 377 -10.41 -73.26 13.80
CA GLY A 377 -9.43 -74.12 13.08
C GLY A 377 -9.62 -74.45 11.59
N GLY A 378 -8.50 -74.67 10.87
CA GLY A 378 -8.44 -75.33 9.55
C GLY A 378 -7.80 -74.55 8.39
N GLN A 379 -6.72 -75.08 7.81
CA GLN A 379 -6.24 -74.85 6.43
C GLN A 379 -6.75 -76.01 5.52
N PRO A 380 -6.57 -76.07 4.17
CA PRO A 380 -5.72 -75.25 3.27
C PRO A 380 -6.34 -74.88 1.88
N MET A 381 -5.45 -74.46 0.95
CA MET A 381 -5.58 -74.43 -0.54
C MET A 381 -6.42 -73.33 -1.25
N SER A 382 -5.69 -72.32 -1.71
CA SER A 382 -5.61 -71.83 -3.11
C SER A 382 -6.68 -72.23 -4.14
N GLY A 383 -7.39 -71.23 -4.68
CA GLY A 383 -8.07 -71.23 -5.98
C GLY A 383 -8.21 -69.78 -6.51
N PRO A 384 -7.92 -69.47 -7.78
CA PRO A 384 -7.79 -68.07 -8.24
C PRO A 384 -9.06 -67.49 -8.88
N GLY A 385 -9.29 -66.18 -8.70
CA GLY A 385 -10.26 -65.42 -9.49
C GLY A 385 -10.97 -64.29 -8.74
N GLY A 386 -10.39 -63.08 -8.73
CA GLY A 386 -11.03 -61.93 -8.10
C GLY A 386 -10.12 -60.71 -8.04
N MET A 387 -10.09 -59.90 -9.12
CA MET A 387 -9.39 -58.61 -9.10
C MET A 387 -10.16 -57.63 -8.21
N GLN A 388 -9.70 -57.40 -6.98
CA GLN A 388 -10.06 -56.17 -6.27
C GLN A 388 -9.41 -55.01 -7.01
N GLN A 389 -10.24 -54.17 -7.63
CA GLN A 389 -9.78 -52.88 -8.14
C GLN A 389 -9.18 -52.07 -6.99
N PRO A 390 -8.06 -51.34 -7.19
CA PRO A 390 -7.58 -50.39 -6.20
C PRO A 390 -8.69 -49.40 -5.87
N ALA A 391 -9.03 -49.27 -4.58
CA ALA A 391 -10.00 -48.28 -4.14
C ALA A 391 -9.52 -46.89 -4.58
N GLY A 392 -10.33 -46.21 -5.41
CA GLY A 392 -9.99 -44.89 -5.95
C GLY A 392 -9.66 -43.89 -4.83
N PRO A 393 -8.75 -42.93 -5.07
CA PRO A 393 -8.33 -41.99 -4.03
C PRO A 393 -9.55 -41.25 -3.49
N LYS A 394 -9.82 -41.38 -2.18
CA LYS A 394 -10.93 -40.70 -1.52
C LYS A 394 -10.85 -39.20 -1.82
N LYS A 395 -11.92 -38.64 -2.40
CA LYS A 395 -12.03 -37.20 -2.65
C LYS A 395 -11.92 -36.49 -1.30
N LEU A 396 -10.88 -35.68 -1.14
CA LEU A 396 -10.75 -34.78 0.02
C LEU A 396 -12.03 -33.94 0.13
N ASP A 397 -12.61 -33.94 1.32
CA ASP A 397 -13.83 -33.22 1.67
C ASP A 397 -13.48 -31.74 1.88
N PRO A 398 -14.07 -30.79 1.11
CA PRO A 398 -13.76 -29.37 1.24
C PRO A 398 -14.05 -28.79 2.62
N ASP A 399 -15.02 -29.35 3.35
CA ASP A 399 -15.42 -28.86 4.68
C ASP A 399 -14.56 -29.44 5.82
N GLN A 400 -13.64 -30.36 5.50
CA GLN A 400 -12.56 -30.82 6.40
C GLN A 400 -11.24 -30.06 6.18
N MET A 401 -11.22 -29.07 5.28
CA MET A 401 -10.06 -28.20 5.03
C MET A 401 -10.13 -26.91 5.86
N PRO A 402 -8.98 -26.29 6.22
CA PRO A 402 -8.96 -25.00 6.92
C PRO A 402 -9.80 -23.92 6.21
N SER A 403 -10.85 -23.45 6.88
CA SER A 403 -11.79 -22.44 6.37
C SER A 403 -11.39 -21.04 6.87
N PRO A 404 -11.10 -20.05 6.00
CA PRO A 404 -10.77 -18.69 6.43
C PRO A 404 -11.82 -18.06 7.33
N ILE A 405 -13.10 -18.25 7.01
CA ILE A 405 -14.23 -17.76 7.81
C ILE A 405 -14.12 -18.28 9.26
N GLN A 406 -13.83 -19.56 9.43
CA GLN A 406 -13.68 -20.15 10.76
C GLN A 406 -12.48 -19.54 11.51
N VAL A 407 -11.33 -19.32 10.85
CA VAL A 407 -10.16 -18.71 11.51
C VAL A 407 -10.44 -17.28 11.94
N ILE A 408 -11.16 -16.52 11.12
CA ILE A 408 -11.56 -15.15 11.40
C ILE A 408 -12.53 -15.12 12.61
N ASP A 409 -13.55 -15.98 12.61
CA ASP A 409 -14.53 -16.01 13.69
C ASP A 409 -13.98 -16.64 14.99
N ASP A 410 -13.05 -17.60 14.90
CA ASP A 410 -12.29 -18.13 16.04
C ASP A 410 -11.39 -17.04 16.67
N ASP A 411 -10.66 -16.23 15.88
CA ASP A 411 -9.83 -15.13 16.41
C ASP A 411 -10.69 -14.04 17.03
N ARG A 412 -11.80 -13.65 16.37
CA ARG A 412 -12.79 -12.70 16.93
C ARG A 412 -13.35 -13.16 18.27
N ALA A 413 -13.82 -14.39 18.35
CA ALA A 413 -14.43 -14.94 19.57
C ALA A 413 -13.46 -14.96 20.77
N ASN A 414 -12.15 -15.06 20.50
CA ASN A 414 -11.11 -15.16 21.54
C ASN A 414 -10.31 -13.86 21.78
N ARG A 415 -10.33 -12.89 20.85
CA ARG A 415 -9.38 -11.76 20.84
C ARG A 415 -9.95 -10.38 20.49
N SER A 416 -11.26 -10.27 20.25
CA SER A 416 -11.92 -8.95 20.17
C SER A 416 -11.84 -8.17 21.49
N GLY A 417 -11.89 -6.84 21.42
CA GLY A 417 -11.77 -5.95 22.59
C GLY A 417 -10.36 -5.39 22.80
N ASN A 418 -9.90 -5.28 24.05
CA ASN A 418 -8.66 -4.57 24.36
C ASN A 418 -7.39 -5.38 24.05
N PHE A 419 -6.50 -4.84 23.21
CA PHE A 419 -5.15 -5.36 22.96
C PHE A 419 -4.07 -4.45 23.55
N GLN A 420 -3.15 -5.00 24.35
CA GLN A 420 -2.05 -4.27 24.97
C GLN A 420 -0.72 -4.55 24.25
N THR A 421 0.03 -3.50 23.90
CA THR A 421 1.22 -3.62 23.04
C THR A 421 2.50 -3.96 23.84
N THR A 422 2.57 -5.18 24.38
CA THR A 422 3.77 -5.68 25.08
C THR A 422 4.81 -6.28 24.12
N LYS A 423 6.10 -6.29 24.51
CA LYS A 423 7.23 -6.82 23.71
C LYS A 423 6.92 -8.24 23.16
N GLY A 424 7.03 -8.40 21.84
CA GLY A 424 6.82 -9.66 21.14
C GLY A 424 5.40 -10.25 21.21
N ALA A 425 4.38 -9.46 21.61
CA ALA A 425 2.99 -9.90 21.53
C ALA A 425 2.52 -9.88 20.06
N VAL A 426 2.06 -11.03 19.56
CA VAL A 426 1.38 -11.14 18.26
C VAL A 426 0.03 -10.42 18.39
N PRO A 427 -0.31 -9.45 17.51
CA PRO A 427 -1.63 -8.79 17.54
C PRO A 427 -2.76 -9.74 17.11
N PRO A 428 -4.03 -9.35 17.28
CA PRO A 428 -5.15 -10.04 16.61
C PRO A 428 -5.06 -9.91 15.08
N LEU A 429 -5.83 -10.73 14.36
CA LEU A 429 -5.91 -10.66 12.89
C LEU A 429 -6.45 -9.29 12.45
N VAL A 430 -6.16 -8.88 11.21
CA VAL A 430 -6.67 -7.60 10.64
C VAL A 430 -8.18 -7.60 10.39
N THR A 431 -8.83 -8.75 10.57
CA THR A 431 -10.27 -9.00 10.46
C THR A 431 -11.00 -9.00 11.82
N THR A 432 -10.26 -8.89 12.93
CA THR A 432 -10.77 -8.89 14.30
C THR A 432 -10.91 -7.47 14.83
N ASP A 433 -12.04 -7.16 15.46
CA ASP A 433 -12.31 -5.83 16.02
C ASP A 433 -11.70 -5.69 17.42
N PHE A 434 -10.63 -4.91 17.53
CA PHE A 434 -9.90 -4.65 18.78
C PHE A 434 -9.53 -3.17 18.94
N VAL A 435 -9.50 -2.72 20.20
CA VAL A 435 -9.05 -1.39 20.64
C VAL A 435 -7.66 -1.51 21.27
N VAL A 436 -6.72 -0.69 20.81
CA VAL A 436 -5.30 -0.77 21.17
C VAL A 436 -4.98 0.15 22.34
N GLN A 437 -4.41 -0.44 23.38
CA GLN A 437 -3.76 0.26 24.48
C GLN A 437 -2.25 0.23 24.23
N ASP A 438 -1.69 1.36 23.79
CA ASP A 438 -0.24 1.50 23.64
C ASP A 438 0.43 1.42 25.03
N GLN A 439 1.34 0.47 25.20
CA GLN A 439 2.11 0.18 26.40
C GLN A 439 3.62 0.19 26.12
N GLY A 440 4.05 1.05 25.19
CA GLY A 440 5.46 1.26 24.83
C GLY A 440 5.88 0.63 23.49
N ASN A 441 4.97 -0.07 22.82
CA ASN A 441 5.14 -0.54 21.44
C ASN A 441 4.00 0.00 20.56
N CYS A 442 4.32 0.34 19.32
CA CYS A 442 3.37 1.02 18.44
C CYS A 442 2.15 0.16 18.10
N ASN A 443 1.05 0.85 17.78
CA ASN A 443 -0.20 0.25 17.37
C ASN A 443 -0.01 -0.65 16.12
N PRO A 444 -0.55 -1.89 16.10
CA PRO A 444 -0.46 -2.79 14.94
C PRO A 444 -1.22 -2.32 13.68
N ARG A 445 -1.89 -1.17 13.72
CA ARG A 445 -2.36 -0.44 12.52
C ARG A 445 -1.24 0.38 11.85
N PHE A 446 -0.22 0.80 12.61
CA PHE A 446 0.94 1.51 12.08
C PHE A 446 2.08 0.58 11.65
N MET A 447 2.28 -0.55 12.35
CA MET A 447 3.36 -1.49 12.04
C MET A 447 3.02 -2.92 12.46
N ARG A 448 3.15 -3.87 11.53
CA ARG A 448 3.11 -5.32 11.79
C ARG A 448 4.39 -5.98 11.32
N SER A 449 4.73 -7.13 11.91
CA SER A 449 5.88 -7.95 11.51
C SER A 449 5.44 -9.35 11.09
N THR A 450 6.17 -9.97 10.16
CA THR A 450 6.02 -11.40 9.89
C THR A 450 6.40 -12.26 11.11
N LEU A 451 7.34 -11.82 11.95
CA LEU A 451 7.86 -12.60 13.08
C LEU A 451 7.89 -11.76 14.37
N TYR A 452 7.15 -12.19 15.39
CA TYR A 452 7.21 -11.55 16.73
C TYR A 452 8.20 -12.23 17.68
N ASN A 453 8.60 -13.47 17.35
CA ASN A 453 9.78 -14.15 17.86
C ASN A 453 10.81 -14.26 16.71
N VAL A 454 11.83 -13.41 16.71
CA VAL A 454 12.85 -13.37 15.65
C VAL A 454 13.91 -14.46 15.91
N PRO A 455 14.28 -15.30 14.92
CA PRO A 455 15.35 -16.28 15.11
C PRO A 455 16.68 -15.61 15.48
N CYS A 456 17.38 -16.13 16.51
CA CYS A 456 18.63 -15.52 17.00
C CYS A 456 19.80 -15.57 16.00
N THR A 457 19.69 -16.34 14.91
CA THR A 457 20.75 -16.51 13.90
C THR A 457 20.24 -16.42 12.47
N SER A 458 21.11 -15.91 11.58
CA SER A 458 20.87 -15.83 10.13
C SER A 458 20.56 -17.19 9.51
N ASP A 459 21.18 -18.27 9.99
CA ASP A 459 21.02 -19.61 9.41
C ASP A 459 19.70 -20.26 9.83
N MET A 460 19.20 -19.96 11.03
CA MET A 460 17.84 -20.33 11.45
C MET A 460 16.79 -19.58 10.62
N LEU A 461 16.99 -18.28 10.34
CA LEU A 461 16.10 -17.52 9.46
C LEU A 461 16.08 -18.10 8.03
N LYS A 462 17.25 -18.35 7.42
CA LYS A 462 17.34 -19.02 6.11
C LYS A 462 16.63 -20.37 6.11
N SER A 463 16.86 -21.18 7.14
CA SER A 463 16.33 -22.55 7.24
C SER A 463 14.82 -22.62 7.45
N CYS A 464 14.17 -21.55 7.96
CA CYS A 464 12.71 -21.51 8.08
C CYS A 464 12.00 -21.04 6.80
N HIS A 465 12.74 -20.44 5.84
CA HIS A 465 12.24 -19.89 4.57
C HIS A 465 11.20 -18.75 4.69
N ILE A 466 10.90 -18.31 5.91
CA ILE A 466 10.01 -17.17 6.20
C ILE A 466 10.84 -15.88 6.13
N PRO A 467 10.49 -14.91 5.29
CA PRO A 467 11.16 -13.61 5.27
C PRO A 467 10.83 -12.85 6.56
N PHE A 468 11.86 -12.35 7.26
CA PHE A 468 11.66 -11.40 8.35
C PHE A 468 11.39 -10.04 7.72
N ALA A 469 10.15 -9.57 7.80
CA ALA A 469 9.71 -8.34 7.17
C ALA A 469 8.72 -7.58 8.05
N LEU A 470 8.61 -6.29 7.77
CA LEU A 470 7.63 -5.38 8.35
C LEU A 470 6.64 -4.97 7.27
N SER A 471 5.40 -4.69 7.67
CA SER A 471 4.48 -3.84 6.91
C SER A 471 4.22 -2.57 7.74
N ILE A 472 4.39 -1.40 7.13
CA ILE A 472 4.47 -0.10 7.80
C ILE A 472 3.50 0.86 7.12
N SER A 473 2.53 1.37 7.89
CA SER A 473 1.47 2.28 7.44
C SER A 473 1.42 3.50 8.38
N PRO A 474 2.39 4.44 8.29
CA PRO A 474 2.70 5.39 9.37
C PRO A 474 1.57 6.42 9.65
N PHE A 475 0.65 6.62 8.71
CA PHE A 475 -0.51 7.51 8.86
C PHE A 475 -1.85 6.77 8.73
N ALA A 476 -1.88 5.45 9.03
CA ALA A 476 -3.10 4.66 9.06
C ALA A 476 -4.19 5.31 9.95
N LYS A 477 -5.45 5.28 9.50
CA LYS A 477 -6.59 5.77 10.31
C LYS A 477 -6.80 4.85 11.51
N LEU A 478 -6.91 5.45 12.69
CA LEU A 478 -7.33 4.76 13.90
C LEU A 478 -8.86 4.84 14.09
N PRO A 479 -9.48 3.89 14.82
CA PRO A 479 -10.84 4.02 15.36
C PRO A 479 -11.00 5.25 16.25
N GLU A 480 -12.24 5.68 16.51
CA GLU A 480 -12.52 6.88 17.32
C GLU A 480 -12.26 6.64 18.83
N GLU A 481 -12.22 5.37 19.23
CA GLU A 481 -11.83 4.89 20.56
C GLU A 481 -10.30 4.91 20.80
N GLU A 482 -9.49 5.15 19.76
CA GLU A 482 -8.03 5.14 19.82
C GLU A 482 -7.43 6.53 19.63
N TYR A 483 -6.54 6.91 20.54
CA TYR A 483 -5.88 8.22 20.48
C TYR A 483 -4.82 8.28 19.37
N ASN A 484 -4.88 9.35 18.57
CA ASN A 484 -3.80 9.70 17.64
C ASN A 484 -2.47 9.93 18.39
N PRO A 485 -1.31 9.64 17.76
CA PRO A 485 0.01 9.86 18.37
C PRO A 485 0.16 11.30 18.90
N PRO A 486 0.46 11.51 20.19
CA PRO A 486 0.53 12.83 20.79
C PRO A 486 1.79 13.59 20.32
N ILE A 487 1.65 14.91 20.15
CA ILE A 487 2.73 15.79 19.67
C ILE A 487 3.50 16.36 20.87
N VAL A 488 4.77 15.98 20.99
CA VAL A 488 5.70 16.46 22.00
C VAL A 488 6.49 17.65 21.45
N ASN A 489 6.56 18.75 22.20
CA ASN A 489 7.39 19.90 21.85
C ASN A 489 8.49 20.09 22.92
N LEU A 490 9.75 20.00 22.50
CA LEU A 490 10.93 20.17 23.36
C LEU A 490 11.67 21.50 23.08
N GLY A 491 11.05 22.44 22.36
CA GLY A 491 11.63 23.75 22.07
C GLY A 491 12.94 23.66 21.27
N GLU A 492 13.88 24.56 21.58
CA GLU A 492 15.17 24.66 20.89
C GLU A 492 16.10 23.45 21.15
N THR A 493 15.91 22.73 22.26
CA THR A 493 16.62 21.48 22.58
C THR A 493 16.37 20.39 21.52
N GLY A 494 15.18 20.42 20.89
CA GLY A 494 14.76 19.45 19.90
C GLY A 494 14.60 18.01 20.43
N PRO A 495 14.37 17.03 19.55
CA PRO A 495 14.16 15.64 19.94
C PRO A 495 15.47 14.97 20.41
N VAL A 496 15.48 14.46 21.64
CA VAL A 496 16.64 13.79 22.24
C VAL A 496 16.97 12.49 21.50
N ARG A 497 18.26 12.25 21.20
CA ARG A 497 18.74 11.14 20.36
C ARG A 497 20.02 10.50 20.89
N CYS A 498 20.21 9.20 20.65
CA CYS A 498 21.47 8.52 20.93
C CYS A 498 22.63 9.13 20.13
N LYS A 499 23.74 9.48 20.78
CA LYS A 499 24.86 10.16 20.11
C LYS A 499 25.52 9.36 18.99
N ARG A 500 25.45 8.01 19.04
CA ARG A 500 25.98 7.10 18.01
C ARG A 500 24.98 6.79 16.89
N CYS A 501 23.98 5.94 17.12
CA CYS A 501 23.07 5.47 16.06
C CYS A 501 21.96 6.47 15.66
N LYS A 502 21.88 7.63 16.32
CA LYS A 502 20.89 8.70 16.07
C LYS A 502 19.42 8.25 16.14
N ALA A 503 19.14 7.13 16.82
CA ALA A 503 17.80 6.72 17.23
C ALA A 503 17.24 7.73 18.24
N TYR A 504 15.95 8.00 18.15
CA TYR A 504 15.22 8.92 19.02
C TYR A 504 14.92 8.29 20.38
N MET A 505 14.82 9.14 21.41
CA MET A 505 14.30 8.76 22.73
C MET A 505 12.95 8.04 22.58
N ASN A 506 12.79 6.95 23.33
CA ASN A 506 11.63 6.04 23.31
C ASN A 506 11.60 5.23 24.64
N PRO A 507 10.50 4.54 24.98
CA PRO A 507 10.32 3.84 26.26
C PRO A 507 11.37 2.79 26.61
N ASN A 508 12.09 2.24 25.63
CA ASN A 508 13.08 1.18 25.83
C ASN A 508 14.47 1.71 26.21
N MET A 509 14.69 3.04 26.23
CA MET A 509 16.00 3.63 26.57
C MET A 509 16.27 3.50 28.08
N MET A 510 17.34 2.80 28.47
CA MET A 510 17.65 2.54 29.88
C MET A 510 18.41 3.71 30.51
N PHE A 511 17.79 4.45 31.43
CA PHE A 511 18.46 5.52 32.16
C PHE A 511 19.39 4.99 33.26
N ILE A 512 20.53 5.65 33.45
CA ILE A 512 21.60 5.26 34.37
C ILE A 512 22.18 6.49 35.09
N ASP A 513 23.09 6.28 36.06
CA ASP A 513 23.78 7.34 36.82
C ASP A 513 22.82 8.36 37.47
N GLY A 514 21.72 7.87 38.05
CA GLY A 514 20.70 8.71 38.67
C GLY A 514 19.89 9.57 37.69
N GLY A 515 19.88 9.19 36.40
CA GLY A 515 19.14 9.85 35.31
C GLY A 515 20.01 10.73 34.42
N ARG A 516 21.30 10.86 34.71
CA ARG A 516 22.23 11.76 34.00
C ARG A 516 22.66 11.25 32.62
N ARG A 517 22.54 9.95 32.36
CA ARG A 517 22.83 9.32 31.06
C ARG A 517 21.78 8.26 30.75
N PHE A 518 21.65 7.89 29.48
CA PHE A 518 20.83 6.76 29.03
C PHE A 518 21.63 5.83 28.11
N GLN A 519 21.49 4.53 28.30
CA GLN A 519 22.03 3.51 27.41
C GLN A 519 21.01 3.19 26.31
N CYS A 520 21.43 3.30 25.06
CA CYS A 520 20.56 3.10 23.91
C CYS A 520 20.44 1.63 23.50
N VAL A 521 19.27 1.01 23.62
CA VAL A 521 19.02 -0.40 23.23
C VAL A 521 19.37 -0.74 21.78
N PHE A 522 19.33 0.24 20.86
CA PHE A 522 19.69 0.01 19.46
C PHE A 522 21.18 -0.29 19.23
N CYS A 523 22.07 0.03 20.18
CA CYS A 523 23.51 -0.24 20.02
C CYS A 523 24.32 -0.42 21.32
N GLY A 524 23.75 -0.22 22.50
CA GLY A 524 24.44 -0.25 23.79
C GLY A 524 25.22 1.02 24.19
N ALA A 525 25.14 2.12 23.42
CA ALA A 525 25.89 3.34 23.72
C ALA A 525 25.23 4.20 24.83
N ALA A 526 25.98 4.50 25.89
CA ALA A 526 25.61 5.51 26.88
C ALA A 526 25.72 6.93 26.30
N THR A 527 24.61 7.67 26.33
CA THR A 527 24.46 9.05 25.87
C THR A 527 24.05 9.94 27.04
N ASP A 528 24.62 11.14 27.11
CA ASP A 528 24.43 12.06 28.22
C ASP A 528 23.09 12.83 28.04
N VAL A 529 22.35 13.04 29.15
CA VAL A 529 21.01 13.64 29.10
C VAL A 529 21.11 15.17 29.10
N PRO A 530 20.45 15.90 28.18
CA PRO A 530 20.42 17.36 28.17
C PRO A 530 19.86 17.94 29.48
N ALA A 531 20.36 19.09 29.91
CA ALA A 531 19.97 19.69 31.19
C ALA A 531 18.47 20.01 31.27
N GLU A 532 17.87 20.58 30.22
CA GLU A 532 16.42 20.82 30.16
C GLU A 532 15.58 19.52 30.15
N TYR A 533 16.19 18.38 29.80
CA TYR A 533 15.53 17.09 29.72
C TYR A 533 15.82 16.18 30.93
N PHE A 534 16.63 16.61 31.90
CA PHE A 534 17.01 15.79 33.05
C PHE A 534 15.87 15.62 34.06
N ALA A 535 15.71 14.39 34.55
CA ALA A 535 14.94 14.09 35.75
C ALA A 535 15.58 12.90 36.49
N HIS A 536 15.30 12.80 37.79
CA HIS A 536 15.85 11.75 38.65
C HIS A 536 15.25 10.37 38.36
N LEU A 537 15.96 9.33 38.81
CA LEU A 537 15.41 7.98 38.90
C LEU A 537 14.76 7.73 40.26
N ASP A 538 13.74 6.89 40.25
CA ASP A 538 13.12 6.34 41.45
C ASP A 538 13.92 5.14 42.02
N HIS A 539 13.38 4.52 43.07
CA HIS A 539 13.96 3.36 43.73
C HIS A 539 13.91 2.05 42.89
N THR A 540 13.23 2.07 41.73
CA THR A 540 13.16 0.96 40.76
C THR A 540 14.09 1.16 39.57
N GLY A 541 14.74 2.33 39.47
CA GLY A 541 15.57 2.71 38.32
C GLY A 541 14.79 3.31 37.15
N ARG A 542 13.49 3.58 37.30
CA ARG A 542 12.66 4.28 36.31
C ARG A 542 12.74 5.79 36.51
N ARG A 543 12.45 6.58 35.47
CA ARG A 543 12.42 8.04 35.57
C ARG A 543 11.13 8.49 36.27
N ILE A 544 11.23 9.47 37.16
CA ILE A 544 10.08 9.94 37.95
C ILE A 544 8.94 10.50 37.08
N ASP A 545 9.27 11.06 35.91
CA ASP A 545 8.35 11.65 34.94
C ASP A 545 8.12 10.74 33.70
N THR A 546 8.39 9.44 33.81
CA THR A 546 8.19 8.48 32.70
C THR A 546 6.74 8.46 32.18
N TYR A 547 5.75 8.68 33.04
CA TYR A 547 4.33 8.68 32.64
C TYR A 547 3.79 10.06 32.22
N ASP A 548 4.52 11.13 32.54
CA ASP A 548 4.17 12.50 32.12
C ASP A 548 4.65 12.82 30.68
N ARG A 549 5.45 11.92 30.11
CA ARG A 549 6.16 12.08 28.83
C ARG A 549 5.80 10.98 27.83
N PRO A 550 5.03 11.28 26.76
CA PRO A 550 4.65 10.28 25.76
C PRO A 550 5.84 9.55 25.15
N GLU A 551 6.97 10.24 24.95
CA GLU A 551 8.21 9.67 24.39
C GLU A 551 8.94 8.70 25.35
N LEU A 552 8.49 8.58 26.60
CA LEU A 552 9.01 7.65 27.61
C LEU A 552 8.03 6.51 27.98
N CYS A 553 6.75 6.59 27.60
CA CYS A 553 5.75 5.56 27.93
C CYS A 553 4.98 4.97 26.74
N LEU A 554 4.90 5.66 25.58
CA LEU A 554 4.18 5.19 24.39
C LEU A 554 5.14 4.73 23.29
N GLY A 555 4.72 3.75 22.49
CA GLY A 555 5.42 3.29 21.30
C GLY A 555 5.21 4.23 20.11
N SER A 556 4.11 4.99 20.05
CA SER A 556 3.82 5.97 18.99
C SER A 556 3.61 7.39 19.54
N TYR A 557 4.33 8.37 18.99
CA TYR A 557 4.26 9.78 19.33
C TYR A 557 4.88 10.63 18.20
N GLU A 558 4.70 11.94 18.23
CA GLU A 558 5.38 12.87 17.33
C GLU A 558 6.27 13.85 18.10
N PHE A 559 7.31 14.38 17.45
CA PHE A 559 8.01 15.58 17.90
C PHE A 559 7.75 16.76 16.95
N VAL A 560 7.62 17.97 17.50
CA VAL A 560 7.90 19.20 16.75
C VAL A 560 9.40 19.24 16.43
N ALA A 561 9.75 19.45 15.16
CA ALA A 561 11.15 19.43 14.71
C ALA A 561 11.75 20.84 14.68
N THR A 562 13.04 20.97 15.03
CA THR A 562 13.77 22.26 14.98
C THR A 562 14.12 22.64 13.54
N LYS A 563 14.60 23.88 13.34
CA LYS A 563 15.03 24.40 12.03
C LYS A 563 16.11 23.53 11.36
N ASP A 564 16.91 22.81 12.12
CA ASP A 564 17.95 21.88 11.63
C ASP A 564 17.37 20.67 10.86
N TYR A 565 16.07 20.41 11.00
CA TYR A 565 15.31 19.38 10.28
C TYR A 565 14.57 19.91 9.04
N CYS A 566 14.81 21.17 8.68
CA CYS A 566 14.13 21.85 7.58
C CYS A 566 15.12 22.22 6.46
N LYS A 567 14.66 22.20 5.20
CA LYS A 567 15.48 22.65 4.06
C LYS A 567 15.91 24.11 4.28
N ASN A 568 17.16 24.43 3.96
CA ASN A 568 17.75 25.76 4.10
C ASN A 568 17.74 26.39 5.52
N GLY A 569 17.38 25.64 6.57
CA GLY A 569 17.26 26.16 7.94
C GLY A 569 16.05 27.09 8.18
N ALA A 570 15.13 27.17 7.23
CA ALA A 570 13.88 27.92 7.33
C ALA A 570 12.71 26.98 7.69
N LEU A 571 11.71 27.45 8.43
CA LEU A 571 10.49 26.66 8.64
C LEU A 571 9.70 26.59 7.32
N PRO A 572 9.11 25.43 6.97
CA PRO A 572 8.42 25.26 5.70
C PRO A 572 7.10 26.04 5.63
N ASN A 573 6.70 26.43 4.42
CA ASN A 573 5.37 26.99 4.17
C ASN A 573 4.29 25.88 4.22
N ALA A 574 3.04 26.27 4.50
CA ALA A 574 1.89 25.38 4.35
C ALA A 574 1.72 24.94 2.87
N PRO A 575 1.33 23.69 2.59
CA PRO A 575 1.30 23.14 1.23
C PRO A 575 0.20 23.77 0.37
N ALA A 576 0.25 23.48 -0.94
CA ALA A 576 -0.80 23.88 -1.89
C ALA A 576 -1.32 22.72 -2.75
N PHE A 577 -2.62 22.74 -3.06
CA PHE A 577 -3.30 21.77 -3.93
C PHE A 577 -3.62 22.44 -5.27
N ILE A 578 -3.17 21.83 -6.38
CA ILE A 578 -3.38 22.36 -7.72
C ILE A 578 -4.29 21.41 -8.50
N PHE A 579 -5.44 21.90 -8.93
CA PHE A 579 -6.43 21.13 -9.70
C PHE A 579 -6.17 21.36 -11.20
N MET A 580 -5.91 20.29 -11.94
CA MET A 580 -5.44 20.32 -13.32
C MET A 580 -6.39 19.50 -14.20
N ILE A 581 -7.26 20.19 -14.95
CA ILE A 581 -8.40 19.58 -15.64
C ILE A 581 -8.12 19.48 -17.14
N ASP A 582 -8.11 18.25 -17.67
CA ASP A 582 -8.17 17.97 -19.11
C ASP A 582 -9.49 18.52 -19.69
N VAL A 583 -9.41 19.42 -20.67
CA VAL A 583 -10.55 20.03 -21.38
C VAL A 583 -10.53 19.67 -22.88
N SER A 584 -9.94 18.51 -23.21
CA SER A 584 -10.10 17.89 -24.53
C SER A 584 -11.54 17.47 -24.80
N TYR A 585 -11.84 17.21 -26.08
CA TYR A 585 -13.14 16.75 -26.55
C TYR A 585 -13.67 15.52 -25.77
N ASN A 586 -12.81 14.60 -25.33
CA ASN A 586 -13.22 13.43 -24.56
C ASN A 586 -13.69 13.78 -23.14
N SER A 587 -13.07 14.77 -22.51
CA SER A 587 -13.43 15.26 -21.17
C SER A 587 -14.73 16.06 -21.18
N ILE A 588 -14.91 16.92 -22.19
CA ILE A 588 -16.16 17.65 -22.43
C ILE A 588 -17.31 16.68 -22.73
N LYS A 589 -17.12 15.76 -23.69
CA LYS A 589 -18.16 14.81 -24.13
C LYS A 589 -18.63 13.84 -23.05
N SER A 590 -17.79 13.47 -22.09
CA SER A 590 -18.14 12.55 -20.99
C SER A 590 -18.89 13.22 -19.83
N GLY A 591 -19.07 14.54 -19.89
CA GLY A 591 -19.64 15.35 -18.81
C GLY A 591 -18.66 15.65 -17.67
N LEU A 592 -17.41 15.17 -17.76
CA LEU A 592 -16.43 15.25 -16.68
C LEU A 592 -16.10 16.70 -16.29
N VAL A 593 -15.88 17.59 -17.27
CA VAL A 593 -15.56 19.01 -16.99
C VAL A 593 -16.72 19.71 -16.28
N HIS A 594 -17.97 19.44 -16.68
CA HIS A 594 -19.16 20.00 -16.01
C HIS A 594 -19.26 19.50 -14.58
N LEU A 595 -19.21 18.18 -14.38
CA LEU A 595 -19.32 17.55 -13.08
C LEU A 595 -18.23 18.01 -12.10
N ILE A 596 -16.98 18.16 -12.57
CA ILE A 596 -15.89 18.73 -11.76
C ILE A 596 -16.25 20.18 -11.40
N CYS A 597 -16.51 21.05 -12.38
CA CYS A 597 -16.66 22.47 -12.08
C CYS A 597 -17.89 22.78 -11.21
N GLU A 598 -18.99 22.07 -11.43
CA GLU A 598 -20.24 22.18 -10.66
C GLU A 598 -20.06 21.75 -9.19
N ARG A 599 -19.31 20.67 -8.92
CA ARG A 599 -19.23 20.06 -7.58
C ARG A 599 -17.94 20.37 -6.82
N LEU A 600 -16.88 20.84 -7.49
CA LEU A 600 -15.54 21.02 -6.88
C LEU A 600 -15.57 21.95 -5.66
N LYS A 601 -16.22 23.11 -5.73
CA LYS A 601 -16.30 23.99 -4.54
C LYS A 601 -17.18 23.38 -3.45
N GLU A 602 -18.42 23.01 -3.78
CA GLU A 602 -19.44 22.60 -2.82
C GLU A 602 -19.13 21.29 -2.09
N ASP A 603 -18.66 20.25 -2.82
CA ASP A 603 -18.45 18.91 -2.24
C ASP A 603 -17.00 18.67 -1.82
N ILE A 604 -16.03 19.32 -2.46
CA ILE A 604 -14.60 18.95 -2.37
C ILE A 604 -13.78 20.00 -1.61
N LEU A 605 -13.80 21.27 -2.02
CA LEU A 605 -12.94 22.31 -1.44
C LEU A 605 -13.33 22.70 -0.01
N VAL A 606 -14.62 22.57 0.36
CA VAL A 606 -15.05 22.72 1.77
C VAL A 606 -14.43 21.67 2.70
N ASN A 607 -13.93 20.55 2.15
CA ASN A 607 -13.30 19.46 2.89
C ASN A 607 -11.76 19.55 2.91
N LEU A 608 -11.16 20.70 2.55
CA LEU A 608 -9.70 20.90 2.62
C LEU A 608 -9.14 20.59 4.03
N PRO A 609 -8.01 19.86 4.13
CA PRO A 609 -7.54 19.35 5.40
C PRO A 609 -6.91 20.46 6.24
N LYS A 610 -7.14 20.43 7.54
CA LYS A 610 -6.66 21.44 8.50
C LYS A 610 -6.05 20.79 9.74
N GLU A 611 -5.27 21.57 10.48
CA GLU A 611 -4.72 21.15 11.77
C GLU A 611 -5.80 21.04 12.84
N VAL A 612 -5.56 20.18 13.83
CA VAL A 612 -6.47 20.03 14.98
C VAL A 612 -6.54 21.34 15.75
N GLY A 613 -7.76 21.83 16.00
CA GLY A 613 -8.01 23.10 16.69
C GLY A 613 -7.99 24.35 15.79
N GLN A 614 -7.85 24.23 14.47
CA GLN A 614 -8.00 25.35 13.53
C GLN A 614 -9.43 25.44 12.97
N GLU A 615 -9.90 26.67 12.73
CA GLU A 615 -11.21 26.94 12.12
C GLU A 615 -11.18 26.77 10.60
N GLU A 616 -10.15 27.29 9.93
CA GLU A 616 -9.93 27.18 8.48
C GLU A 616 -8.76 26.23 8.13
N SER A 617 -8.58 25.94 6.84
CA SER A 617 -7.36 25.32 6.29
C SER A 617 -6.38 26.39 5.80
N GLU A 618 -5.08 26.18 6.04
CA GLU A 618 -4.00 26.99 5.48
C GLU A 618 -3.47 26.45 4.14
N VAL A 619 -4.05 25.36 3.63
CA VAL A 619 -3.74 24.81 2.31
C VAL A 619 -4.20 25.82 1.24
N ARG A 620 -3.27 26.22 0.37
CA ARG A 620 -3.56 27.13 -0.75
C ARG A 620 -4.08 26.34 -1.96
N VAL A 621 -4.98 26.92 -2.74
CA VAL A 621 -5.55 26.29 -3.94
C VAL A 621 -5.15 27.03 -5.22
N GLY A 622 -4.94 26.28 -6.31
CA GLY A 622 -4.71 26.80 -7.66
C GLY A 622 -5.39 25.95 -8.72
N PHE A 623 -5.67 26.54 -9.88
CA PHE A 623 -6.48 25.94 -10.95
C PHE A 623 -5.79 26.06 -12.31
N VAL A 624 -5.77 24.96 -13.06
CA VAL A 624 -5.25 24.86 -14.42
C VAL A 624 -6.21 24.04 -15.28
N THR A 625 -6.44 24.45 -16.53
CA THR A 625 -7.05 23.57 -17.54
C THR A 625 -6.05 23.29 -18.66
N TYR A 626 -6.15 22.16 -19.34
CA TYR A 626 -5.22 21.83 -20.44
C TYR A 626 -5.84 20.97 -21.54
N ALA A 627 -5.28 21.06 -22.73
CA ALA A 627 -5.52 20.11 -23.81
C ALA A 627 -4.20 19.87 -24.56
N LYS A 628 -3.99 20.57 -25.67
CA LYS A 628 -2.67 20.76 -26.32
C LYS A 628 -1.92 22.00 -25.81
N GLU A 629 -2.57 22.89 -25.05
CA GLU A 629 -2.00 24.09 -24.44
C GLU A 629 -2.38 24.10 -22.94
N ILE A 630 -1.64 24.85 -22.11
CA ILE A 630 -1.85 24.94 -20.66
C ILE A 630 -2.44 26.31 -20.32
N HIS A 631 -3.54 26.35 -19.57
CA HIS A 631 -4.26 27.57 -19.20
C HIS A 631 -4.20 27.73 -17.68
N PHE A 632 -3.41 28.70 -17.21
CA PHE A 632 -3.35 29.11 -15.81
C PHE A 632 -4.43 30.15 -15.51
N TYR A 633 -4.96 30.17 -14.29
CA TYR A 633 -5.94 31.17 -13.87
C TYR A 633 -5.45 32.03 -12.71
N ASN A 634 -5.56 33.35 -12.88
CA ASN A 634 -5.47 34.30 -11.78
C ASN A 634 -6.82 34.36 -11.07
N VAL A 635 -6.86 33.92 -9.82
CA VAL A 635 -8.05 33.83 -8.95
C VAL A 635 -7.91 34.71 -7.71
N LYS A 636 -7.06 35.75 -7.75
CA LYS A 636 -6.84 36.67 -6.63
C LYS A 636 -8.15 37.36 -6.20
N GLY A 637 -8.49 37.28 -4.92
CA GLY A 637 -9.79 37.74 -4.38
C GLY A 637 -10.15 39.22 -4.51
N ASN A 638 -9.25 40.08 -5.01
CA ASN A 638 -9.54 41.47 -5.34
C ASN A 638 -9.91 41.70 -6.82
N LEU A 639 -9.99 40.63 -7.63
CA LEU A 639 -10.47 40.67 -9.01
C LEU A 639 -12.00 40.59 -9.06
N ALA A 640 -12.60 41.28 -10.05
CA ALA A 640 -14.04 41.16 -10.33
C ALA A 640 -14.37 39.92 -11.19
N GLN A 641 -13.40 39.40 -11.94
CA GLN A 641 -13.47 38.20 -12.77
C GLN A 641 -12.08 37.54 -12.84
N PRO A 642 -11.98 36.21 -12.96
CA PRO A 642 -10.70 35.52 -13.13
C PRO A 642 -10.03 35.90 -14.46
N GLN A 643 -8.70 35.79 -14.52
CA GLN A 643 -7.92 36.03 -15.74
C GLN A 643 -7.26 34.73 -16.20
N MET A 644 -7.42 34.37 -17.48
CA MET A 644 -6.74 33.22 -18.08
C MET A 644 -5.39 33.65 -18.69
N LEU A 645 -4.34 32.88 -18.44
CA LEU A 645 -3.01 33.04 -19.04
C LEU A 645 -2.63 31.72 -19.74
N VAL A 646 -2.44 31.77 -21.06
CA VAL A 646 -2.19 30.57 -21.89
C VAL A 646 -0.68 30.40 -22.14
N VAL A 647 -0.18 29.19 -21.92
CA VAL A 647 1.19 28.77 -22.20
C VAL A 647 1.14 27.69 -23.29
N SER A 648 1.69 28.03 -24.46
CA SER A 648 1.70 27.18 -25.66
C SER A 648 3.09 26.68 -26.06
N ASP A 649 4.18 27.16 -25.44
CA ASP A 649 5.44 26.42 -25.46
C ASP A 649 5.41 25.32 -24.40
N LEU A 650 5.53 24.08 -24.87
CA LEU A 650 5.47 22.87 -24.05
C LEU A 650 6.85 22.22 -23.89
N ASN A 651 7.90 22.78 -24.53
CA ASN A 651 9.27 22.30 -24.44
C ASN A 651 10.02 22.99 -23.30
N ASP A 652 9.75 24.28 -23.09
CA ASP A 652 10.26 25.09 -21.97
C ASP A 652 9.07 25.69 -21.20
N VAL A 653 8.41 24.83 -20.42
CA VAL A 653 7.20 25.18 -19.65
C VAL A 653 7.56 26.12 -18.51
N PHE A 654 6.87 27.26 -18.42
CA PHE A 654 7.01 28.21 -17.33
C PHE A 654 5.66 28.54 -16.69
N VAL A 655 5.71 29.09 -15.47
CA VAL A 655 4.53 29.53 -14.72
C VAL A 655 4.35 31.03 -14.95
N PRO A 656 3.24 31.50 -15.56
CA PRO A 656 3.12 32.88 -16.03
C PRO A 656 2.77 33.90 -14.93
N LEU A 657 2.46 33.44 -13.71
CA LEU A 657 2.18 34.29 -12.55
C LEU A 657 2.53 33.57 -11.23
N LEU A 658 2.93 34.33 -10.20
CA LEU A 658 3.19 33.81 -8.85
C LEU A 658 2.08 34.23 -7.89
N ASP A 659 1.86 35.53 -7.78
CA ASP A 659 0.75 36.13 -7.03
C ASP A 659 -0.58 35.91 -7.77
N GLY A 660 -1.62 35.51 -7.03
CA GLY A 660 -2.96 35.26 -7.56
C GLY A 660 -3.23 33.86 -8.13
N PHE A 661 -2.21 33.00 -8.28
CA PHE A 661 -2.41 31.59 -8.67
C PHE A 661 -2.70 30.67 -7.47
N LEU A 662 -1.92 30.78 -6.39
CA LEU A 662 -2.10 29.98 -5.17
C LEU A 662 -2.74 30.84 -4.06
N VAL A 663 -4.06 30.73 -3.90
CA VAL A 663 -4.88 31.58 -3.01
C VAL A 663 -5.45 30.78 -1.83
N LYS A 664 -5.90 31.44 -0.76
CA LYS A 664 -6.75 30.75 0.24
C LYS A 664 -8.17 30.66 -0.29
N LEU A 665 -8.89 29.59 0.04
CA LEU A 665 -10.29 29.43 -0.39
C LEU A 665 -11.16 30.62 0.09
N SER A 666 -11.11 30.91 1.39
CA SER A 666 -11.85 32.00 2.06
C SER A 666 -11.44 33.41 1.61
N GLU A 667 -10.26 33.58 1.01
CA GLU A 667 -9.80 34.86 0.45
C GLU A 667 -10.36 35.13 -0.96
N SER A 668 -10.79 34.09 -1.69
CA SER A 668 -11.00 34.14 -3.15
C SER A 668 -12.32 33.54 -3.64
N GLU A 669 -13.22 33.11 -2.75
CA GLU A 669 -14.45 32.35 -3.09
C GLU A 669 -15.19 32.83 -4.33
N ALA A 670 -15.62 34.09 -4.39
CA ALA A 670 -16.44 34.60 -5.49
C ALA A 670 -15.73 34.60 -6.85
N VAL A 671 -14.39 34.68 -6.87
CA VAL A 671 -13.58 34.58 -8.10
C VAL A 671 -13.45 33.13 -8.54
N ILE A 672 -13.42 32.18 -7.58
CA ILE A 672 -13.43 30.74 -7.83
C ILE A 672 -14.81 30.30 -8.34
N ASP A 673 -15.90 30.77 -7.74
CA ASP A 673 -17.28 30.56 -8.22
C ASP A 673 -17.44 31.03 -9.67
N SER A 674 -16.94 32.24 -9.96
CA SER A 674 -16.94 32.82 -11.31
C SER A 674 -16.09 32.01 -12.29
N LEU A 675 -14.94 31.47 -11.87
CA LEU A 675 -14.09 30.64 -12.70
C LEU A 675 -14.75 29.30 -13.04
N LEU A 676 -15.22 28.57 -12.03
CA LEU A 676 -15.81 27.25 -12.20
C LEU A 676 -17.11 27.32 -13.03
N SER A 677 -17.89 28.40 -12.89
CA SER A 677 -19.05 28.64 -13.77
C SER A 677 -18.66 28.80 -15.24
N GLN A 678 -17.53 29.45 -15.54
CA GLN A 678 -17.11 29.76 -16.91
C GLN A 678 -16.34 28.64 -17.61
N ILE A 679 -15.62 27.77 -16.90
CA ILE A 679 -14.79 26.71 -17.53
C ILE A 679 -15.62 25.79 -18.46
N PRO A 680 -16.80 25.27 -18.07
CA PRO A 680 -17.62 24.46 -18.96
C PRO A 680 -18.07 25.22 -20.22
N GLU A 681 -18.40 26.50 -20.11
CA GLU A 681 -18.80 27.35 -21.25
C GLU A 681 -17.62 27.63 -22.19
N MET A 682 -16.46 28.00 -21.64
CA MET A 682 -15.25 28.35 -22.41
C MET A 682 -14.74 27.21 -23.30
N PHE A 683 -14.95 25.96 -22.89
CA PHE A 683 -14.48 24.76 -23.62
C PHE A 683 -15.62 23.91 -24.21
N ALA A 684 -16.87 24.36 -24.18
CA ALA A 684 -18.04 23.60 -24.64
C ALA A 684 -17.94 23.08 -26.09
N GLU A 685 -17.36 23.88 -27.00
CA GLU A 685 -17.14 23.50 -28.40
C GLU A 685 -15.75 22.91 -28.69
N SER A 686 -14.98 22.52 -27.65
CA SER A 686 -13.62 21.97 -27.78
C SER A 686 -13.56 20.78 -28.74
N ARG A 687 -12.71 20.89 -29.76
CA ARG A 687 -12.47 19.84 -30.78
C ARG A 687 -11.07 19.23 -30.69
N GLU A 688 -10.33 19.59 -29.64
CA GLU A 688 -8.97 19.09 -29.41
C GLU A 688 -9.04 17.62 -28.98
N THR A 689 -8.50 16.73 -29.81
CA THR A 689 -8.47 15.27 -29.55
C THR A 689 -7.10 14.77 -29.08
N GLU A 690 -6.08 15.61 -29.14
CA GLU A 690 -4.74 15.31 -28.63
C GLU A 690 -4.50 16.04 -27.31
N THR A 691 -3.75 15.41 -26.41
CA THR A 691 -3.45 15.92 -25.07
C THR A 691 -1.97 15.80 -24.74
N VAL A 692 -1.52 16.64 -23.80
CA VAL A 692 -0.22 16.52 -23.11
C VAL A 692 -0.41 16.17 -21.63
N LEU A 693 0.62 15.59 -21.00
CA LEU A 693 0.61 15.25 -19.57
C LEU A 693 1.92 15.63 -18.87
N GLY A 694 3.07 15.27 -19.45
CA GLY A 694 4.39 15.67 -18.95
C GLY A 694 4.54 17.18 -18.69
N PRO A 695 4.21 18.06 -19.65
CA PRO A 695 4.19 19.51 -19.48
C PRO A 695 3.26 20.00 -18.36
N VAL A 696 2.15 19.31 -18.13
CA VAL A 696 1.15 19.67 -17.09
C VAL A 696 1.70 19.38 -15.70
N ILE A 697 2.31 18.22 -15.51
CA ILE A 697 2.99 17.86 -14.25
C ILE A 697 4.18 18.81 -13.99
N GLN A 698 4.95 19.15 -15.04
CA GLN A 698 6.04 20.13 -14.95
C GLN A 698 5.54 21.52 -14.53
N ALA A 699 4.46 22.01 -15.13
CA ALA A 699 3.81 23.28 -14.75
C ALA A 699 3.40 23.31 -13.27
N GLY A 700 2.80 22.23 -12.76
CA GLY A 700 2.42 22.11 -11.35
C GLY A 700 3.63 22.07 -10.42
N LEU A 701 4.67 21.31 -10.80
CA LEU A 701 5.94 21.22 -10.07
C LEU A 701 6.63 22.58 -9.94
N ASP A 702 6.81 23.30 -11.05
CA ASP A 702 7.49 24.59 -11.03
C ASP A 702 6.66 25.68 -10.34
N ALA A 703 5.34 25.57 -10.29
CA ALA A 703 4.50 26.50 -9.53
C ALA A 703 4.66 26.31 -8.01
N LEU A 704 4.67 25.06 -7.52
CA LEU A 704 4.94 24.74 -6.12
C LEU A 704 6.36 25.17 -5.70
N LYS A 705 7.35 24.87 -6.54
CA LYS A 705 8.76 25.25 -6.39
C LYS A 705 8.96 26.76 -6.36
N SER A 706 8.29 27.51 -7.24
CA SER A 706 8.39 28.99 -7.30
C SER A 706 7.64 29.68 -6.16
N ALA A 707 6.69 28.99 -5.51
CA ALA A 707 5.99 29.46 -4.32
C ALA A 707 6.66 29.02 -2.99
N ASP A 708 7.83 28.36 -3.06
CA ASP A 708 8.56 27.76 -1.93
C ASP A 708 7.69 26.85 -1.05
N ARG A 709 6.91 25.98 -1.70
CA ARG A 709 5.91 25.09 -1.07
C ARG A 709 6.01 23.66 -1.58
N SER A 710 5.85 22.71 -0.67
CA SER A 710 5.40 21.36 -1.00
C SER A 710 3.92 21.38 -1.41
N GLY A 711 3.42 20.34 -2.06
CA GLY A 711 2.02 20.34 -2.50
C GLY A 711 1.58 19.07 -3.23
N LYS A 712 0.38 19.15 -3.80
CA LYS A 712 -0.28 18.01 -4.45
C LYS A 712 -0.97 18.44 -5.75
N LEU A 713 -0.68 17.74 -6.84
CA LEU A 713 -1.35 17.92 -8.12
C LEU A 713 -2.52 16.92 -8.20
N TYR A 714 -3.72 17.45 -8.44
CA TYR A 714 -4.94 16.70 -8.69
C TYR A 714 -5.24 16.77 -10.19
N ILE A 715 -4.79 15.76 -10.94
CA ILE A 715 -4.84 15.78 -12.41
C ILE A 715 -5.96 14.87 -12.90
N PHE A 716 -6.91 15.43 -13.64
CA PHE A 716 -8.05 14.73 -14.23
C PHE A 716 -7.78 14.57 -15.73
N HIS A 717 -7.62 13.35 -16.24
CA HIS A 717 -7.06 13.09 -17.58
C HIS A 717 -7.75 11.92 -18.31
N THR A 718 -8.03 12.05 -19.61
CA THR A 718 -8.92 11.09 -20.31
C THR A 718 -8.23 10.14 -21.28
N SER A 719 -7.03 10.45 -21.79
CA SER A 719 -6.53 9.84 -23.03
C SER A 719 -5.00 9.80 -23.12
N LEU A 720 -4.46 8.88 -23.93
CA LEU A 720 -3.01 8.72 -24.13
C LEU A 720 -2.38 10.06 -24.61
N PRO A 721 -1.36 10.60 -23.93
CA PRO A 721 -0.75 11.86 -24.33
C PRO A 721 0.11 11.69 -25.61
N ILE A 722 -0.49 12.03 -26.75
CA ILE A 722 0.07 11.84 -28.10
C ILE A 722 0.51 13.14 -28.81
N ALA A 723 0.19 14.32 -28.27
CA ALA A 723 0.63 15.58 -28.85
C ALA A 723 2.16 15.71 -28.83
N GLU A 724 2.75 16.49 -29.75
CA GLU A 724 4.21 16.67 -29.82
C GLU A 724 4.74 17.55 -28.68
N ALA A 725 5.10 16.89 -27.57
CA ALA A 725 5.67 17.51 -26.38
C ALA A 725 6.58 16.51 -25.60
N PRO A 726 7.40 16.98 -24.65
CA PRO A 726 8.11 16.12 -23.71
C PRO A 726 7.16 15.13 -23.00
N GLY A 727 7.56 13.87 -22.90
CA GLY A 727 6.71 12.83 -22.33
C GLY A 727 5.60 12.29 -23.25
N LYS A 728 5.58 12.66 -24.54
CA LYS A 728 4.74 12.01 -25.57
C LYS A 728 4.89 10.48 -25.55
N LEU A 729 3.76 9.77 -25.66
CA LEU A 729 3.70 8.31 -25.70
C LEU A 729 3.24 7.78 -27.06
N LYS A 730 3.50 6.50 -27.31
CA LYS A 730 3.00 5.76 -28.48
C LYS A 730 2.07 4.65 -28.00
N ASN A 731 1.09 4.26 -28.81
CA ASN A 731 0.29 3.07 -28.50
C ASN A 731 1.17 1.82 -28.68
N ARG A 732 1.24 0.99 -27.63
CA ARG A 732 1.99 -0.27 -27.58
C ARG A 732 1.19 -1.43 -26.95
N ASP A 733 -0.15 -1.32 -26.85
CA ASP A 733 -0.97 -2.39 -26.25
C ASP A 733 -0.89 -3.67 -27.09
N ASP A 734 -0.22 -4.69 -26.56
CA ASP A 734 -0.29 -6.06 -27.08
C ASP A 734 -0.52 -7.03 -25.92
N ARG A 735 -1.79 -7.23 -25.60
CA ARG A 735 -2.27 -8.13 -24.54
C ARG A 735 -1.80 -9.58 -24.72
N LYS A 736 -1.36 -9.98 -25.92
CA LYS A 736 -0.79 -11.32 -26.19
C LYS A 736 0.60 -11.49 -25.59
N LEU A 737 1.27 -10.41 -25.20
CA LEU A 737 2.53 -10.47 -24.47
C LEU A 737 2.32 -10.79 -22.98
N LEU A 738 1.14 -10.50 -22.42
CA LEU A 738 0.82 -10.81 -21.02
C LEU A 738 0.83 -12.33 -20.78
N GLY A 739 1.49 -12.76 -19.71
CA GLY A 739 1.75 -14.17 -19.41
C GLY A 739 3.00 -14.74 -20.09
N THR A 740 3.62 -14.01 -21.02
CA THR A 740 4.85 -14.41 -21.72
C THR A 740 6.10 -13.78 -21.11
N GLU A 741 7.28 -14.23 -21.53
CA GLU A 741 8.57 -13.65 -21.12
C GLU A 741 8.78 -12.19 -21.58
N LYS A 742 7.91 -11.69 -22.48
CA LYS A 742 7.95 -10.32 -23.00
C LYS A 742 7.05 -9.34 -22.26
N GLU A 743 6.19 -9.75 -21.32
CA GLU A 743 5.22 -8.82 -20.71
C GLU A 743 5.88 -7.59 -20.05
N LYS A 744 7.11 -7.73 -19.55
CA LYS A 744 7.88 -6.60 -19.02
C LYS A 744 8.07 -5.44 -20.01
N THR A 745 8.00 -5.65 -21.33
CA THR A 745 8.10 -4.55 -22.32
C THR A 745 6.84 -3.69 -22.42
N ILE A 746 5.72 -4.12 -21.81
CA ILE A 746 4.47 -3.36 -21.71
C ILE A 746 4.09 -3.01 -20.26
N LEU A 747 4.76 -3.60 -19.26
CA LEU A 747 4.57 -3.31 -17.83
C LEU A 747 5.65 -2.39 -17.21
N THR A 748 6.65 -1.99 -17.99
CA THR A 748 7.64 -0.96 -17.61
C THR A 748 7.44 0.33 -18.42
N PRO A 749 7.86 1.51 -17.93
CA PRO A 749 7.71 2.77 -18.68
C PRO A 749 8.32 2.74 -20.09
N GLN A 750 7.68 3.39 -21.07
CA GLN A 750 8.20 3.51 -22.45
C GLN A 750 9.55 4.24 -22.53
N ASN A 751 9.79 5.16 -21.60
CA ASN A 751 10.97 6.01 -21.54
C ASN A 751 11.15 6.54 -20.11
N ASN A 752 12.33 7.09 -19.82
CA ASN A 752 12.68 7.55 -18.48
C ASN A 752 12.15 8.96 -18.14
N PHE A 753 11.32 9.60 -18.99
CA PHE A 753 10.83 10.97 -18.76
C PHE A 753 9.99 11.05 -17.48
N TYR A 754 8.98 10.20 -17.34
CA TYR A 754 8.10 10.18 -16.16
C TYR A 754 8.85 9.73 -14.90
N THR A 755 9.85 8.84 -15.02
CA THR A 755 10.76 8.48 -13.92
C THR A 755 11.58 9.68 -13.44
N LYS A 756 12.18 10.47 -14.35
CA LYS A 756 12.93 11.68 -13.99
C LYS A 756 11.99 12.74 -13.38
N LEU A 757 10.85 12.98 -14.02
CA LEU A 757 9.88 13.96 -13.56
C LEU A 757 9.34 13.62 -12.15
N GLY A 758 9.14 12.34 -11.85
CA GLY A 758 8.81 11.87 -10.50
C GLY A 758 9.92 12.14 -9.47
N GLN A 759 11.20 12.03 -9.85
CA GLN A 759 12.34 12.37 -9.00
C GLN A 759 12.44 13.89 -8.75
N ASP A 760 12.30 14.69 -9.81
CA ASP A 760 12.27 16.16 -9.71
C ASP A 760 11.10 16.63 -8.83
N CYS A 761 9.94 15.95 -8.92
CA CYS A 761 8.78 16.16 -8.06
C CYS A 761 9.05 15.85 -6.58
N VAL A 762 9.70 14.72 -6.26
CA VAL A 762 10.07 14.36 -4.88
C VAL A 762 11.04 15.37 -4.28
N GLY A 763 12.01 15.87 -5.04
CA GLY A 763 12.98 16.87 -4.56
C GLY A 763 12.33 18.17 -4.04
N VAL A 764 11.21 18.59 -4.65
CA VAL A 764 10.41 19.75 -4.23
C VAL A 764 9.40 19.41 -3.13
N GLY A 765 8.93 18.17 -3.07
CA GLY A 765 7.78 17.78 -2.24
C GLY A 765 6.44 17.96 -2.97
N CYS A 766 6.42 17.76 -4.28
CA CYS A 766 5.24 17.75 -5.15
C CYS A 766 4.71 16.31 -5.33
N SER A 767 3.56 15.97 -4.74
CA SER A 767 2.87 14.70 -4.99
C SER A 767 1.93 14.79 -6.19
N VAL A 768 1.73 13.68 -6.92
CA VAL A 768 0.92 13.66 -8.16
C VAL A 768 -0.14 12.56 -8.09
N ASP A 769 -1.40 12.97 -7.93
CA ASP A 769 -2.54 12.07 -7.99
C ASP A 769 -3.22 12.17 -9.36
N LEU A 770 -3.32 11.02 -10.03
CA LEU A 770 -3.92 10.89 -11.36
C LEU A 770 -5.32 10.28 -11.25
N PHE A 771 -6.34 11.04 -11.64
CA PHE A 771 -7.70 10.58 -11.86
C PHE A 771 -7.86 10.34 -13.37
N LEU A 772 -7.83 9.06 -13.77
CA LEU A 772 -7.89 8.66 -15.17
C LEU A 772 -9.29 8.22 -15.59
N PHE A 773 -9.75 8.72 -16.75
CA PHE A 773 -11.07 8.43 -17.32
C PHE A 773 -10.95 7.77 -18.71
N PRO A 774 -10.28 6.61 -18.84
CA PRO A 774 -9.94 6.04 -20.14
C PRO A 774 -11.14 5.42 -20.86
N ASN A 775 -11.33 5.77 -22.13
CA ASN A 775 -12.20 5.06 -23.08
C ASN A 775 -11.41 4.13 -24.03
N ALA A 776 -10.08 4.14 -23.93
CA ALA A 776 -9.13 3.36 -24.72
C ALA A 776 -7.84 3.12 -23.90
N TYR A 777 -6.82 2.52 -24.50
CA TYR A 777 -5.49 2.37 -23.89
C TYR A 777 -4.81 3.73 -23.61
N VAL A 778 -4.26 3.90 -22.41
CA VAL A 778 -3.60 5.14 -21.93
C VAL A 778 -2.18 4.91 -21.38
N ASP A 779 -1.68 3.68 -21.42
CA ASP A 779 -0.34 3.29 -20.94
C ASP A 779 -0.06 3.64 -19.47
N VAL A 780 -0.90 3.11 -18.59
CA VAL A 780 -0.79 3.22 -17.12
C VAL A 780 0.62 2.86 -16.64
N ALA A 781 1.27 1.87 -17.26
CA ALA A 781 2.64 1.45 -16.94
C ALA A 781 3.69 2.56 -17.09
N THR A 782 3.44 3.59 -17.91
CA THR A 782 4.34 4.74 -18.05
C THR A 782 3.84 5.94 -17.23
N ILE A 783 2.58 6.34 -17.38
CA ILE A 783 2.11 7.59 -16.76
C ILE A 783 2.00 7.51 -15.23
N SER A 784 1.75 6.32 -14.66
CA SER A 784 1.59 6.16 -13.21
C SER A 784 2.91 5.97 -12.45
N GLU A 785 4.05 5.87 -13.14
CA GLU A 785 5.40 5.89 -12.55
C GLU A 785 5.62 7.16 -11.70
N VAL A 786 5.00 8.28 -12.12
CA VAL A 786 5.07 9.56 -11.40
C VAL A 786 4.33 9.49 -10.05
N CYS A 787 3.18 8.83 -9.99
CA CYS A 787 2.47 8.52 -8.74
C CYS A 787 3.29 7.56 -7.87
N ARG A 788 3.85 6.51 -8.49
CA ARG A 788 4.64 5.48 -7.81
C ARG A 788 5.86 6.07 -7.10
N LEU A 789 6.54 7.04 -7.71
CA LEU A 789 7.71 7.69 -7.13
C LEU A 789 7.36 8.75 -6.10
N THR A 790 6.32 9.55 -6.33
CA THR A 790 6.00 10.70 -5.48
C THR A 790 5.24 10.36 -4.20
N GLY A 791 4.76 9.13 -4.03
CA GLY A 791 3.74 8.85 -3.02
C GLY A 791 2.42 9.50 -3.39
N GLY A 792 2.02 9.34 -4.65
CA GLY A 792 0.73 9.77 -5.19
C GLY A 792 -0.19 8.58 -5.51
N ASN A 793 -1.48 8.84 -5.66
CA ASN A 793 -2.49 7.83 -5.96
C ASN A 793 -2.96 7.83 -7.41
N LEU A 794 -3.29 6.63 -7.88
CA LEU A 794 -3.98 6.40 -9.15
C LEU A 794 -5.45 6.04 -8.91
N TYR A 795 -6.35 6.72 -9.61
CA TYR A 795 -7.76 6.39 -9.73
C TYR A 795 -8.09 6.15 -11.20
N LYS A 796 -9.01 5.22 -11.49
CA LYS A 796 -9.31 4.78 -12.86
C LYS A 796 -10.79 4.46 -13.04
N TYR A 797 -11.40 5.13 -14.00
CA TYR A 797 -12.82 5.03 -14.34
C TYR A 797 -12.96 4.69 -15.83
N SER A 798 -12.75 3.41 -16.16
CA SER A 798 -12.87 2.90 -17.53
C SER A 798 -14.28 3.13 -18.08
N TYR A 799 -14.38 3.75 -19.25
CA TYR A 799 -15.65 4.10 -19.91
C TYR A 799 -16.59 5.01 -19.08
N PHE A 800 -16.00 5.91 -18.29
CA PHE A 800 -16.72 6.88 -17.44
C PHE A 800 -17.86 7.62 -18.16
N GLN A 801 -19.00 7.74 -17.47
CA GLN A 801 -20.13 8.59 -17.80
C GLN A 801 -20.57 9.31 -16.52
N ALA A 802 -20.77 10.62 -16.56
CA ALA A 802 -21.11 11.41 -15.37
C ALA A 802 -22.33 10.86 -14.62
N ASP A 803 -23.40 10.49 -15.33
CA ASP A 803 -24.65 9.98 -14.76
C ASP A 803 -24.54 8.61 -14.06
N LEU A 804 -23.49 7.82 -14.35
CA LEU A 804 -23.32 6.44 -13.87
C LEU A 804 -22.14 6.25 -12.91
N ASP A 805 -21.05 6.99 -13.12
CA ASP A 805 -19.80 6.90 -12.35
C ASP A 805 -19.46 8.20 -11.59
N GLY A 806 -20.23 9.28 -11.78
CA GLY A 806 -19.95 10.59 -11.19
C GLY A 806 -19.94 10.60 -9.67
N GLU A 807 -20.95 10.00 -9.02
CA GLU A 807 -21.02 9.84 -7.55
C GLU A 807 -19.75 9.16 -7.00
N ARG A 808 -19.30 8.10 -7.68
CA ARG A 808 -18.10 7.33 -7.30
C ARG A 808 -16.82 8.17 -7.43
N PHE A 809 -16.69 8.90 -8.54
CA PHE A 809 -15.54 9.77 -8.75
C PHE A 809 -15.49 10.90 -7.72
N LEU A 810 -16.62 11.56 -7.44
CA LEU A 810 -16.68 12.65 -6.47
C LEU A 810 -16.38 12.18 -5.05
N GLU A 811 -16.90 11.03 -4.63
CA GLU A 811 -16.57 10.44 -3.33
C GLU A 811 -15.08 10.05 -3.25
N ASP A 812 -14.51 9.36 -4.25
CA ASP A 812 -13.06 9.06 -4.29
C ASP A 812 -12.20 10.34 -4.21
N LEU A 813 -12.57 11.41 -4.92
CA LEU A 813 -11.88 12.71 -4.91
C LEU A 813 -12.01 13.41 -3.54
N LYS A 814 -13.20 13.39 -2.95
CA LYS A 814 -13.51 13.95 -1.63
C LYS A 814 -12.73 13.25 -0.52
N TYR A 815 -12.71 11.91 -0.51
CA TYR A 815 -11.87 11.15 0.42
C TYR A 815 -10.38 11.48 0.24
N ASN A 816 -9.92 11.67 -1.00
CA ASN A 816 -8.54 12.02 -1.28
C ASN A 816 -8.16 13.44 -0.80
N VAL A 817 -9.03 14.44 -1.00
CA VAL A 817 -8.80 15.83 -0.56
C VAL A 817 -8.90 15.96 0.96
N MET A 818 -9.86 15.30 1.61
CA MET A 818 -10.05 15.40 3.07
C MET A 818 -8.99 14.65 3.89
N ASN A 819 -8.21 13.76 3.28
CA ASN A 819 -7.13 13.04 3.96
C ASN A 819 -6.05 14.03 4.44
N GLN A 820 -5.71 13.97 5.73
CA GLN A 820 -4.52 14.66 6.24
C GLN A 820 -3.25 13.98 5.70
N SER A 821 -2.65 14.57 4.66
CA SER A 821 -1.37 14.14 4.10
C SER A 821 -0.17 14.79 4.80
N ALA A 822 0.92 14.04 4.90
CA ALA A 822 2.23 14.46 5.36
C ALA A 822 3.14 14.76 4.16
N PHE A 823 3.63 15.98 4.02
CA PHE A 823 4.37 16.46 2.83
C PHE A 823 5.89 16.51 3.03
N ASP A 824 6.65 16.48 1.94
CA ASP A 824 8.13 16.48 1.93
C ASP A 824 8.70 15.47 2.94
N ALA A 825 8.24 14.22 2.83
CA ALA A 825 8.36 13.20 3.85
C ALA A 825 9.57 12.29 3.62
N ILE A 826 10.33 12.05 4.67
CA ILE A 826 11.47 11.13 4.69
C ILE A 826 11.28 10.12 5.82
N LEU A 827 11.00 8.87 5.47
CA LEU A 827 10.91 7.75 6.41
C LEU A 827 12.25 7.04 6.49
N ARG A 828 12.70 6.75 7.73
CA ARG A 828 13.91 5.95 7.97
C ARG A 828 13.66 4.89 9.04
N VAL A 829 13.92 3.64 8.70
CA VAL A 829 13.89 2.50 9.64
C VAL A 829 15.25 2.37 10.34
N ARG A 830 15.23 2.20 11.65
CA ARG A 830 16.39 1.83 12.49
C ARG A 830 16.10 0.50 13.17
N ALA A 831 17.13 -0.33 13.31
CA ALA A 831 17.05 -1.62 13.97
C ALA A 831 18.20 -1.78 14.98
N SER A 832 18.06 -2.69 15.94
CA SER A 832 19.08 -2.99 16.94
C SER A 832 20.27 -3.76 16.37
N THR A 833 21.42 -3.68 17.03
CA THR A 833 22.59 -4.53 16.74
C THR A 833 22.19 -5.98 16.50
N GLY A 834 22.73 -6.57 15.43
CA GLY A 834 22.38 -7.89 14.93
C GLY A 834 21.48 -7.88 13.69
N ILE A 835 20.68 -6.82 13.44
CA ILE A 835 19.78 -6.73 12.28
C ILE A 835 19.78 -5.34 11.61
N ARG A 836 19.40 -5.29 10.33
CA ARG A 836 19.12 -4.07 9.57
C ARG A 836 18.01 -4.24 8.54
N ALA A 837 17.39 -3.14 8.14
CA ALA A 837 16.62 -3.08 6.90
C ALA A 837 17.56 -3.22 5.68
N VAL A 838 17.12 -3.93 4.63
CA VAL A 838 17.92 -4.18 3.43
C VAL A 838 17.19 -3.97 2.10
N ASP A 839 15.87 -4.14 2.04
CA ASP A 839 15.07 -3.88 0.85
C ASP A 839 13.69 -3.34 1.24
N PHE A 840 13.10 -2.55 0.35
CA PHE A 840 11.88 -1.77 0.56
C PHE A 840 10.91 -1.99 -0.60
N LEU A 841 9.62 -2.16 -0.31
CA LEU A 841 8.57 -2.47 -1.28
C LEU A 841 7.36 -1.56 -1.09
N GLY A 842 7.02 -0.75 -2.09
CA GLY A 842 5.89 0.19 -2.04
C GLY A 842 5.97 1.28 -3.12
N ASN A 843 5.18 2.34 -2.93
CA ASN A 843 5.10 3.49 -3.83
C ASN A 843 5.83 4.69 -3.17
N PHE A 844 7.12 4.82 -3.46
CA PHE A 844 8.02 5.88 -2.99
C PHE A 844 9.24 6.00 -3.92
N TYR A 845 10.09 7.00 -3.65
CA TYR A 845 11.44 7.11 -4.18
C TYR A 845 12.50 6.79 -3.12
N MET A 846 13.72 6.48 -3.54
CA MET A 846 14.89 6.31 -2.70
C MET A 846 16.13 6.76 -3.48
N SER A 847 16.78 7.85 -3.06
CA SER A 847 18.10 8.26 -3.60
C SER A 847 19.24 7.39 -3.07
N ASN A 848 19.04 6.76 -1.92
CA ASN A 848 20.02 5.94 -1.21
C ASN A 848 19.38 4.68 -0.61
N THR A 849 20.16 3.76 -0.05
CA THR A 849 19.66 2.45 0.44
C THR A 849 19.02 2.47 1.83
N THR A 850 18.79 3.64 2.43
CA THR A 850 18.37 3.74 3.84
C THR A 850 17.24 4.71 4.15
N ASP A 851 17.02 5.73 3.31
CA ASP A 851 15.94 6.71 3.48
C ASP A 851 14.90 6.53 2.36
N VAL A 852 13.62 6.52 2.75
CA VAL A 852 12.46 6.43 1.86
C VAL A 852 11.89 7.82 1.70
N GLU A 853 11.92 8.35 0.48
CA GLU A 853 11.55 9.71 0.12
C GLU A 853 10.18 9.71 -0.57
N MET A 854 9.25 10.49 -0.03
CA MET A 854 7.85 10.57 -0.48
C MET A 854 7.44 12.04 -0.51
N ALA A 855 6.93 12.52 -1.64
CA ALA A 855 6.52 13.91 -1.77
C ALA A 855 5.27 14.22 -0.92
N ALA A 856 4.36 13.25 -0.83
CA ALA A 856 3.33 13.17 0.20
C ALA A 856 3.16 11.72 0.68
N VAL A 857 2.65 11.55 1.91
CA VAL A 857 2.19 10.28 2.49
C VAL A 857 0.80 10.48 3.06
N ASP A 858 -0.09 9.51 2.86
CA ASP A 858 -1.46 9.53 3.38
C ASP A 858 -1.82 8.20 4.08
N ARG A 859 -3.09 8.04 4.46
CA ARG A 859 -3.60 6.86 5.16
C ARG A 859 -3.79 5.60 4.31
N GLU A 860 -3.75 5.69 2.98
CA GLU A 860 -3.76 4.53 2.06
C GLU A 860 -2.35 3.92 1.91
N GLN A 861 -1.29 4.63 2.28
CA GLN A 861 0.08 4.23 1.93
C GLN A 861 0.72 3.31 2.96
N SER A 862 0.93 2.06 2.53
CA SER A 862 1.69 1.05 3.25
C SER A 862 2.90 0.57 2.44
N MET A 863 4.05 0.50 3.11
CA MET A 863 5.30 -0.02 2.56
C MET A 863 5.81 -1.20 3.38
N ASN A 864 6.45 -2.16 2.73
CA ASN A 864 7.07 -3.28 3.42
C ASN A 864 8.59 -3.16 3.40
N VAL A 865 9.22 -3.64 4.46
CA VAL A 865 10.67 -3.53 4.65
C VAL A 865 11.21 -4.89 5.06
N GLU A 866 12.10 -5.46 4.26
CA GLU A 866 12.78 -6.71 4.59
C GLU A 866 13.93 -6.41 5.58
N ILE A 867 14.00 -7.21 6.65
CA ILE A 867 15.01 -7.13 7.69
C ILE A 867 15.90 -8.37 7.61
N LYS A 868 17.23 -8.18 7.59
CA LYS A 868 18.20 -9.28 7.60
C LYS A 868 19.19 -9.15 8.76
N HIS A 869 19.72 -10.29 9.20
CA HIS A 869 20.80 -10.35 10.18
C HIS A 869 22.12 -9.83 9.59
N ASP A 870 22.81 -8.99 10.37
CA ASP A 870 24.23 -8.67 10.23
C ASP A 870 25.11 -9.39 11.26
N ASP A 871 24.54 -9.77 12.40
CA ASP A 871 25.19 -10.56 13.46
C ASP A 871 24.11 -11.40 14.19
N LYS A 872 24.49 -12.10 15.26
CA LYS A 872 23.57 -12.81 16.14
C LYS A 872 22.76 -11.85 17.02
N LEU A 873 21.54 -12.24 17.36
CA LEU A 873 20.71 -11.55 18.34
C LEU A 873 20.80 -12.25 19.70
N ASN A 874 20.61 -11.48 20.77
CA ASN A 874 20.48 -12.02 22.13
C ASN A 874 19.01 -12.32 22.45
N GLU A 875 18.74 -13.51 22.98
CA GLU A 875 17.41 -13.99 23.33
C GLU A 875 16.78 -13.16 24.46
N ALA A 876 17.59 -12.69 25.42
CA ALA A 876 17.14 -11.82 26.50
C ALA A 876 16.79 -10.40 26.03
N ASP A 877 17.70 -9.75 25.30
CA ASP A 877 17.52 -8.36 24.85
C ASP A 877 16.36 -8.24 23.85
N GLY A 878 16.19 -9.23 22.96
CA GLY A 878 15.23 -9.19 21.87
C GLY A 878 15.73 -8.38 20.67
N ALA A 879 14.79 -7.95 19.82
CA ALA A 879 15.08 -7.12 18.66
C ALA A 879 14.24 -5.84 18.71
N PHE A 880 14.88 -4.68 18.50
CA PHE A 880 14.20 -3.37 18.55
C PHE A 880 14.20 -2.71 17.19
N ILE A 881 13.08 -2.10 16.84
CA ILE A 881 12.83 -1.43 15.57
C ILE A 881 12.24 -0.05 15.86
N GLN A 882 12.73 0.99 15.18
CA GLN A 882 12.20 2.34 15.24
C GLN A 882 12.05 2.91 13.83
N VAL A 883 10.80 3.13 13.43
CA VAL A 883 10.46 3.91 12.25
C VAL A 883 10.36 5.37 12.68
N ALA A 884 10.99 6.27 11.92
CA ALA A 884 10.83 7.71 12.09
C ALA A 884 10.52 8.36 10.74
N VAL A 885 9.47 9.17 10.68
CA VAL A 885 9.06 9.93 9.50
C VAL A 885 9.20 11.41 9.80
N LEU A 886 10.16 12.05 9.13
CA LEU A 886 10.30 13.51 9.11
C LEU A 886 9.38 14.06 8.02
N TYR A 887 8.50 15.01 8.33
CA TYR A 887 7.54 15.54 7.36
C TYR A 887 7.10 16.97 7.67
N THR A 888 6.39 17.60 6.73
CA THR A 888 5.70 18.89 6.86
C THR A 888 4.20 18.66 6.92
N SER A 889 3.54 19.18 7.95
CA SER A 889 2.09 19.03 8.14
C SER A 889 1.27 20.00 7.27
N VAL A 890 -0.05 19.82 7.20
CA VAL A 890 -0.96 20.69 6.43
C VAL A 890 -1.00 22.14 6.94
N GLY A 891 -0.62 22.39 8.20
CA GLY A 891 -0.40 23.72 8.75
C GLY A 891 1.04 24.28 8.60
N GLY A 892 1.90 23.63 7.80
CA GLY A 892 3.28 24.09 7.58
C GLY A 892 4.25 23.83 8.75
N GLN A 893 3.94 22.89 9.65
CA GLN A 893 4.87 22.55 10.75
C GLN A 893 5.77 21.38 10.36
N ARG A 894 7.08 21.49 10.58
CA ARG A 894 7.98 20.34 10.46
C ARG A 894 7.83 19.44 11.69
N ARG A 895 7.48 18.18 11.47
CA ARG A 895 7.19 17.18 12.52
C ARG A 895 7.94 15.88 12.27
N LEU A 896 8.09 15.09 13.33
CA LEU A 896 8.76 13.79 13.35
C LEU A 896 7.83 12.75 14.00
N ARG A 897 7.11 11.96 13.20
CA ARG A 897 6.32 10.83 13.70
C ARG A 897 7.24 9.64 13.97
N ILE A 898 7.16 9.08 15.18
CA ILE A 898 7.98 7.94 15.62
C ILE A 898 7.07 6.75 15.95
N HIS A 899 7.46 5.56 15.50
CA HIS A 899 6.88 4.28 15.91
C HIS A 899 7.98 3.32 16.35
N ASN A 900 7.85 2.77 17.56
CA ASN A 900 8.82 1.85 18.16
C ASN A 900 8.18 0.46 18.33
N LEU A 901 8.91 -0.59 17.97
CA LEU A 901 8.46 -1.98 18.07
C LEU A 901 9.58 -2.86 18.63
N ALA A 902 9.33 -3.49 19.78
CA ALA A 902 10.20 -4.47 20.42
C ALA A 902 9.63 -5.88 20.22
N LEU A 903 10.45 -6.74 19.62
CA LEU A 903 10.16 -8.14 19.32
C LEU A 903 10.95 -9.03 20.28
N ASN A 904 10.45 -10.23 20.54
CA ASN A 904 11.23 -11.26 21.19
C ASN A 904 12.23 -11.86 20.21
N CYS A 905 13.25 -12.54 20.73
CA CYS A 905 14.13 -13.40 19.95
C CYS A 905 13.95 -14.85 20.39
N CYS A 906 14.30 -15.82 19.55
CA CYS A 906 14.15 -17.25 19.85
C CYS A 906 15.26 -18.12 19.24
N THR A 907 15.63 -19.18 19.96
CA THR A 907 16.57 -20.21 19.50
C THR A 907 15.88 -21.49 18.98
N GLN A 908 14.56 -21.61 19.11
CA GLN A 908 13.78 -22.80 18.74
C GLN A 908 12.81 -22.53 17.59
N MET A 909 12.75 -23.44 16.60
CA MET A 909 11.84 -23.31 15.45
C MET A 909 10.36 -23.31 15.84
N ALA A 910 9.99 -24.07 16.88
CA ALA A 910 8.60 -24.17 17.33
C ALA A 910 8.03 -22.81 17.78
N ASP A 911 8.83 -21.98 18.43
CA ASP A 911 8.41 -20.66 18.92
C ASP A 911 8.43 -19.59 17.83
N LEU A 912 9.25 -19.75 16.79
CA LEU A 912 9.19 -18.95 15.56
C LEU A 912 7.87 -19.19 14.83
N PHE A 913 7.55 -20.46 14.52
CA PHE A 913 6.32 -20.81 13.82
C PHE A 913 5.06 -20.44 14.62
N ARG A 914 5.06 -20.59 15.96
CA ARG A 914 3.94 -20.18 16.82
C ARG A 914 3.66 -18.67 16.75
N ASN A 915 4.71 -17.84 16.64
CA ASN A 915 4.63 -16.38 16.70
C ASN A 915 4.88 -15.70 15.34
N THR A 916 4.46 -16.35 14.26
CA THR A 916 4.43 -15.81 12.89
C THR A 916 3.05 -15.22 12.57
N GLU A 917 3.00 -14.08 11.87
CA GLU A 917 1.76 -13.43 11.42
C GLU A 917 1.54 -13.64 9.90
N LEU A 918 0.49 -14.38 9.54
CA LEU A 918 0.26 -14.82 8.17
C LEU A 918 -0.14 -13.68 7.22
N ASP A 919 -1.04 -12.79 7.61
CA ASP A 919 -1.55 -11.75 6.72
C ASP A 919 -0.44 -10.80 6.27
N THR A 920 0.46 -10.44 7.20
CA THR A 920 1.67 -9.65 6.91
C THR A 920 2.67 -10.40 6.02
N LEU A 921 2.80 -11.72 6.18
CA LEU A 921 3.61 -12.56 5.27
C LEU A 921 3.03 -12.57 3.84
N ILE A 922 1.71 -12.70 3.70
CA ILE A 922 1.01 -12.66 2.40
C ILE A 922 1.14 -11.29 1.74
N ASN A 923 1.00 -10.18 2.50
CA ASN A 923 1.23 -8.83 2.01
C ASN A 923 2.68 -8.66 1.49
N TYR A 924 3.69 -9.19 2.20
CA TYR A 924 5.08 -9.20 1.74
C TYR A 924 5.27 -10.02 0.45
N MET A 925 4.81 -11.27 0.43
CA MET A 925 4.95 -12.16 -0.74
C MET A 925 4.29 -11.56 -1.99
N ALA A 926 3.14 -10.89 -1.82
CA ALA A 926 2.43 -10.21 -2.90
C ALA A 926 3.23 -9.02 -3.48
N LYS A 927 3.69 -8.07 -2.65
CA LYS A 927 4.49 -6.93 -3.13
C LYS A 927 5.84 -7.36 -3.72
N HIS A 928 6.47 -8.39 -3.14
CA HIS A 928 7.69 -8.97 -3.68
C HIS A 928 7.45 -9.61 -5.07
N ALA A 929 6.33 -10.32 -5.25
CA ALA A 929 5.95 -10.92 -6.53
C ALA A 929 5.67 -9.87 -7.62
N VAL A 930 5.06 -8.72 -7.28
CA VAL A 930 4.86 -7.60 -8.21
C VAL A 930 6.22 -7.08 -8.69
N ARG A 931 7.15 -6.78 -7.77
CA ARG A 931 8.52 -6.33 -8.12
C ARG A 931 9.30 -7.36 -8.94
N THR A 932 9.11 -8.65 -8.66
CA THR A 932 9.74 -9.75 -9.42
C THR A 932 9.18 -9.85 -10.84
N SER A 933 7.86 -9.65 -11.04
CA SER A 933 7.19 -9.72 -12.35
C SER A 933 7.66 -8.68 -13.37
N LEU A 934 8.26 -7.57 -12.91
CA LEU A 934 8.88 -6.58 -13.81
C LEU A 934 10.19 -7.09 -14.47
N ASN A 935 10.77 -8.18 -13.94
CA ASN A 935 12.12 -8.64 -14.28
C ASN A 935 12.14 -10.10 -14.80
N SER A 936 11.42 -11.00 -14.12
CA SER A 936 11.30 -12.44 -14.40
C SER A 936 10.04 -12.78 -15.19
N ASN A 937 9.94 -13.99 -15.76
CA ASN A 937 8.71 -14.39 -16.44
C ASN A 937 7.59 -14.78 -15.42
N PRO A 938 6.29 -14.62 -15.75
CA PRO A 938 5.20 -14.86 -14.78
C PRO A 938 5.11 -16.30 -14.28
N LYS A 939 5.62 -17.27 -15.05
CA LYS A 939 5.66 -18.67 -14.64
C LYS A 939 6.65 -18.86 -13.48
N GLN A 940 7.86 -18.33 -13.61
CA GLN A 940 8.89 -18.33 -12.56
C GLN A 940 8.40 -17.65 -11.27
N VAL A 941 7.65 -16.54 -11.37
CA VAL A 941 7.08 -15.86 -10.19
C VAL A 941 6.10 -16.76 -9.44
N ARG A 942 5.17 -17.42 -10.15
CA ARG A 942 4.22 -18.36 -9.53
C ARG A 942 4.91 -19.60 -8.95
N GLU A 943 5.86 -20.18 -9.68
CA GLU A 943 6.64 -21.35 -9.23
C GLU A 943 7.51 -21.01 -8.00
N GLY A 944 8.06 -19.80 -7.94
CA GLY A 944 8.79 -19.29 -6.77
C GLY A 944 7.92 -19.19 -5.52
N ILE A 945 6.70 -18.65 -5.64
CA ILE A 945 5.71 -18.61 -4.54
C ILE A 945 5.37 -20.03 -4.07
N MET A 946 5.04 -20.95 -4.99
CA MET A 946 4.70 -22.33 -4.66
C MET A 946 5.86 -23.06 -3.96
N SER A 947 7.08 -22.87 -4.46
CA SER A 947 8.31 -23.45 -3.88
C SER A 947 8.57 -22.91 -2.48
N GLN A 948 8.43 -21.61 -2.24
CA GLN A 948 8.60 -21.02 -0.91
C GLN A 948 7.56 -21.56 0.09
N VAL A 949 6.30 -21.67 -0.31
CA VAL A 949 5.24 -22.26 0.54
C VAL A 949 5.56 -23.72 0.89
N ALA A 950 6.00 -24.52 -0.09
CA ALA A 950 6.41 -25.90 0.15
C ALA A 950 7.62 -26.00 1.09
N GLN A 951 8.62 -25.12 0.95
CA GLN A 951 9.81 -25.07 1.81
C GLN A 951 9.48 -24.70 3.26
N ILE A 952 8.65 -23.67 3.49
CA ILE A 952 8.20 -23.26 4.83
C ILE A 952 7.49 -24.42 5.53
N LEU A 953 6.56 -25.09 4.84
CA LEU A 953 5.76 -26.18 5.41
C LEU A 953 6.57 -27.49 5.58
N ALA A 954 7.51 -27.79 4.67
CA ALA A 954 8.45 -28.89 4.84
C ALA A 954 9.38 -28.66 6.04
N CYS A 955 9.85 -27.42 6.26
CA CYS A 955 10.64 -27.07 7.44
C CYS A 955 9.85 -27.27 8.74
N TYR A 956 8.59 -26.81 8.81
CA TYR A 956 7.72 -27.07 9.96
C TYR A 956 7.54 -28.57 10.20
N ARG A 957 7.24 -29.33 9.14
CA ARG A 957 7.05 -30.79 9.22
C ARG A 957 8.30 -31.49 9.76
N LYS A 958 9.49 -31.10 9.30
CA LYS A 958 10.78 -31.68 9.69
C LYS A 958 11.18 -31.37 11.14
N ASN A 959 10.94 -30.14 11.60
CA ASN A 959 11.55 -29.64 12.83
C ASN A 959 10.57 -29.44 14.01
N CYS A 960 9.27 -29.33 13.75
CA CYS A 960 8.28 -28.94 14.77
C CYS A 960 7.12 -29.95 14.95
N SER A 961 6.82 -30.78 13.95
CA SER A 961 5.70 -31.73 14.04
C SER A 961 6.06 -33.01 14.79
N THR A 962 5.12 -33.53 15.57
CA THR A 962 5.20 -34.90 16.11
C THR A 962 5.23 -35.93 14.98
N PRO A 963 5.93 -37.08 15.11
CA PRO A 963 6.01 -38.12 14.08
C PRO A 963 4.65 -38.70 13.65
N ALA A 964 4.04 -38.07 12.64
CA ALA A 964 2.78 -38.48 12.03
C ALA A 964 3.02 -39.24 10.72
N PRO A 965 2.04 -40.03 10.22
CA PRO A 965 2.15 -40.74 8.96
C PRO A 965 2.52 -39.82 7.78
N MET A 966 3.33 -40.33 6.85
CA MET A 966 3.65 -39.64 5.58
C MET A 966 2.44 -39.40 4.67
N GLY A 967 1.27 -39.98 5.01
CA GLY A 967 -0.01 -39.79 4.31
C GLY A 967 -0.82 -38.57 4.75
N GLN A 968 -0.40 -37.86 5.79
CA GLN A 968 -1.13 -36.72 6.38
C GLN A 968 -0.37 -35.41 6.15
N LEU A 969 -1.05 -34.38 5.63
CA LEU A 969 -0.54 -33.00 5.64
C LEU A 969 -0.65 -32.44 7.07
N ILE A 970 0.41 -31.80 7.57
CA ILE A 970 0.41 -31.07 8.85
C ILE A 970 0.86 -29.63 8.56
N LEU A 971 0.14 -28.67 9.12
CA LEU A 971 0.38 -27.23 8.98
C LEU A 971 0.64 -26.61 10.36
N PRO A 972 1.38 -25.49 10.46
CA PRO A 972 1.38 -24.65 11.65
C PRO A 972 -0.01 -24.02 11.84
N GLU A 973 -0.47 -23.90 13.09
CA GLU A 973 -1.79 -23.30 13.39
C GLU A 973 -1.89 -21.84 12.90
N SER A 974 -0.83 -21.06 13.15
CA SER A 974 -0.58 -19.70 12.65
C SER A 974 -0.53 -19.58 11.12
N MET A 975 -0.37 -20.69 10.39
CA MET A 975 -0.21 -20.74 8.94
C MET A 975 -1.18 -21.70 8.25
N LYS A 976 -2.25 -22.14 8.91
CA LYS A 976 -3.16 -23.15 8.34
C LYS A 976 -3.86 -22.70 7.05
N LEU A 977 -3.92 -21.38 6.80
CA LEU A 977 -4.40 -20.76 5.56
C LEU A 977 -3.30 -20.39 4.53
N LEU A 978 -2.00 -20.57 4.84
CA LEU A 978 -0.89 -20.19 3.95
C LEU A 978 -1.02 -20.76 2.54
N PRO A 979 -1.41 -22.04 2.32
CA PRO A 979 -1.64 -22.55 0.96
C PRO A 979 -2.82 -21.87 0.25
N LEU A 980 -3.88 -21.50 0.97
CA LEU A 980 -5.05 -20.85 0.38
C LEU A 980 -4.71 -19.42 -0.05
N TYR A 981 -4.23 -18.59 0.87
CA TYR A 981 -3.88 -17.20 0.56
C TYR A 981 -2.76 -17.10 -0.49
N SER A 982 -1.80 -18.04 -0.50
CA SER A 982 -0.80 -18.09 -1.58
C SER A 982 -1.39 -18.47 -2.93
N ASN A 983 -2.39 -19.36 -2.99
CA ASN A 983 -3.14 -19.65 -4.23
C ASN A 983 -3.91 -18.41 -4.70
N CYS A 984 -4.51 -17.64 -3.77
CA CYS A 984 -5.18 -16.38 -4.10
C CYS A 984 -4.22 -15.33 -4.68
N VAL A 985 -3.03 -15.15 -4.11
CA VAL A 985 -1.97 -14.29 -4.67
C VAL A 985 -1.59 -14.76 -6.08
N VAL A 986 -1.37 -16.06 -6.27
CA VAL A 986 -1.01 -16.69 -7.56
C VAL A 986 -2.12 -16.53 -8.63
N LYS A 987 -3.39 -16.44 -8.23
CA LYS A 987 -4.55 -16.19 -9.11
C LYS A 987 -4.82 -14.71 -9.41
N SER A 988 -4.32 -13.79 -8.59
CA SER A 988 -4.63 -12.38 -8.71
C SER A 988 -4.21 -11.82 -10.06
N ASP A 989 -5.09 -11.06 -10.71
CA ASP A 989 -4.85 -10.34 -11.98
C ASP A 989 -3.60 -9.44 -11.96
N ALA A 990 -3.13 -9.01 -10.78
CA ALA A 990 -1.85 -8.31 -10.62
C ALA A 990 -0.63 -9.17 -10.99
N LEU A 991 -0.73 -10.50 -10.93
CA LEU A 991 0.32 -11.48 -11.25
C LEU A 991 -0.06 -12.44 -12.39
N GLN A 992 -1.36 -12.74 -12.57
CA GLN A 992 -1.88 -13.57 -13.65
C GLN A 992 -1.94 -12.80 -14.98
N GLY A 993 -1.02 -13.12 -15.89
CA GLY A 993 -1.06 -12.61 -17.27
C GLY A 993 -1.93 -13.48 -18.20
N GLY A 994 -2.47 -12.87 -19.25
CA GLY A 994 -3.27 -13.49 -20.30
C GLY A 994 -3.98 -12.42 -21.15
N SER A 995 -4.68 -12.84 -22.22
CA SER A 995 -5.40 -11.95 -23.14
C SER A 995 -6.65 -11.29 -22.54
N GLU A 996 -7.21 -11.87 -21.47
CA GLU A 996 -8.51 -11.50 -20.91
C GLU A 996 -8.48 -10.17 -20.14
N ILE A 997 -7.28 -9.75 -19.69
CA ILE A 997 -7.05 -8.49 -18.98
C ILE A 997 -6.34 -7.47 -19.89
N SER A 998 -6.63 -6.17 -19.72
CA SER A 998 -5.87 -5.13 -20.43
C SER A 998 -4.54 -4.83 -19.73
N THR A 999 -3.56 -4.39 -20.51
CA THR A 999 -2.27 -3.90 -20.01
C THR A 999 -2.43 -2.81 -18.94
N ASP A 1000 -3.43 -1.95 -19.09
CA ASP A 1000 -3.72 -0.85 -18.16
C ASP A 1000 -4.45 -1.30 -16.89
N ASP A 1001 -5.17 -2.42 -16.89
CA ASP A 1001 -5.79 -3.00 -15.69
C ASP A 1001 -4.72 -3.73 -14.85
N ARG A 1002 -3.89 -4.54 -15.50
CA ARG A 1002 -2.76 -5.21 -14.85
C ARG A 1002 -1.80 -4.21 -14.20
N SER A 1003 -1.43 -3.15 -14.93
CA SER A 1003 -0.55 -2.09 -14.42
C SER A 1003 -1.18 -1.32 -13.25
N PHE A 1004 -2.48 -1.00 -13.33
CA PHE A 1004 -3.23 -0.37 -12.23
C PHE A 1004 -3.25 -1.24 -10.97
N LEU A 1005 -3.52 -2.55 -11.12
CA LEU A 1005 -3.55 -3.50 -9.99
C LEU A 1005 -2.18 -3.71 -9.37
N MET A 1006 -1.11 -3.82 -10.16
CA MET A 1006 0.27 -3.88 -9.66
C MET A 1006 0.63 -2.64 -8.81
N LEU A 1007 0.30 -1.44 -9.29
CA LEU A 1007 0.55 -0.19 -8.55
C LEU A 1007 -0.26 -0.09 -7.26
N LYS A 1008 -1.55 -0.47 -7.28
CA LYS A 1008 -2.41 -0.43 -6.09
C LYS A 1008 -1.99 -1.47 -5.05
N LEU A 1009 -1.64 -2.69 -5.47
CA LEU A 1009 -1.14 -3.74 -4.57
C LEU A 1009 0.17 -3.33 -3.86
N ASN A 1010 1.06 -2.57 -4.52
CA ASN A 1010 2.24 -2.01 -3.87
C ASN A 1010 1.89 -1.05 -2.70
N SER A 1011 0.82 -0.26 -2.82
CA SER A 1011 0.38 0.64 -1.75
C SER A 1011 -0.41 -0.03 -0.62
N MET A 1012 -1.08 -1.17 -0.87
CA MET A 1012 -2.03 -1.77 0.08
C MET A 1012 -1.40 -2.17 1.43
N ASP A 1013 -2.08 -1.81 2.51
CA ASP A 1013 -1.77 -2.32 3.86
C ASP A 1013 -2.23 -3.77 4.04
N VAL A 1014 -1.91 -4.35 5.19
CA VAL A 1014 -2.24 -5.75 5.53
C VAL A 1014 -3.75 -6.00 5.47
N SER A 1015 -4.57 -5.08 5.99
CA SER A 1015 -6.04 -5.17 5.95
C SER A 1015 -6.58 -5.13 4.52
N SER A 1016 -6.11 -4.18 3.70
CA SER A 1016 -6.48 -4.09 2.29
C SER A 1016 -6.09 -5.34 1.50
N THR A 1017 -4.90 -5.91 1.72
CA THR A 1017 -4.52 -7.16 1.03
C THR A 1017 -5.34 -8.37 1.48
N GLN A 1018 -5.76 -8.43 2.74
CA GLN A 1018 -6.53 -9.56 3.26
C GLN A 1018 -7.85 -9.70 2.48
N VAL A 1019 -8.61 -8.61 2.34
CA VAL A 1019 -9.87 -8.62 1.57
C VAL A 1019 -9.65 -8.68 0.06
N PHE A 1020 -8.56 -8.09 -0.46
CA PHE A 1020 -8.26 -8.13 -1.89
C PHE A 1020 -7.96 -9.56 -2.39
N PHE A 1021 -7.26 -10.38 -1.59
CA PHE A 1021 -6.97 -11.77 -1.93
C PHE A 1021 -8.03 -12.78 -1.46
N TYR A 1022 -8.77 -12.48 -0.39
CA TYR A 1022 -9.93 -13.28 0.02
C TYR A 1022 -11.15 -12.37 0.25
N PRO A 1023 -11.95 -12.14 -0.81
CA PRO A 1023 -13.13 -11.28 -0.77
C PRO A 1023 -14.12 -11.67 0.34
N ARG A 1024 -14.92 -10.72 0.84
CA ARG A 1024 -16.07 -11.04 1.70
C ARG A 1024 -17.27 -11.35 0.82
N LEU A 1025 -17.73 -12.61 0.81
CA LEU A 1025 -19.01 -13.03 0.24
C LEU A 1025 -20.05 -13.11 1.37
N ILE A 1026 -21.11 -12.29 1.31
CA ILE A 1026 -22.07 -12.07 2.40
C ILE A 1026 -23.49 -12.40 1.90
N PRO A 1027 -24.27 -13.28 2.57
CA PRO A 1027 -25.64 -13.57 2.18
C PRO A 1027 -26.58 -12.40 2.54
N MET A 1028 -27.31 -11.86 1.57
CA MET A 1028 -28.21 -10.70 1.72
C MET A 1028 -29.70 -11.03 1.51
N HIS A 1029 -30.05 -12.32 1.41
CA HIS A 1029 -31.44 -12.75 1.26
C HIS A 1029 -32.23 -12.62 2.57
N ASP A 1030 -31.62 -13.01 3.70
CA ASP A 1030 -32.31 -13.11 5.01
C ASP A 1030 -32.15 -11.86 5.91
N LEU A 1031 -31.92 -10.67 5.31
CA LEU A 1031 -31.58 -9.41 6.00
C LEU A 1031 -32.57 -8.99 7.11
N GLU A 1032 -33.85 -9.35 7.02
CA GLU A 1032 -34.84 -9.03 8.04
C GLU A 1032 -34.55 -9.76 9.38
N SER A 1033 -33.85 -10.90 9.35
CA SER A 1033 -33.55 -11.73 10.52
C SER A 1033 -32.33 -11.28 11.35
N HIS A 1034 -31.41 -10.51 10.77
CA HIS A 1034 -30.12 -10.17 11.40
C HIS A 1034 -30.14 -8.88 12.25
N GLY A 1035 -31.31 -8.24 12.42
CA GLY A 1035 -31.39 -6.92 13.04
C GLY A 1035 -30.63 -5.90 12.21
N ASP A 1036 -29.81 -5.07 12.87
CA ASP A 1036 -29.02 -4.01 12.20
C ASP A 1036 -27.58 -4.46 11.92
N ARG A 1037 -27.28 -5.76 12.06
CA ARG A 1037 -25.95 -6.34 11.83
C ARG A 1037 -25.83 -6.88 10.41
N ILE A 1038 -24.68 -6.64 9.80
CA ILE A 1038 -24.30 -7.27 8.53
C ILE A 1038 -24.18 -8.80 8.77
N PRO A 1039 -24.75 -9.66 7.92
CA PRO A 1039 -24.63 -11.11 8.04
C PRO A 1039 -23.18 -11.60 7.98
N ALA A 1040 -22.90 -12.75 8.60
CA ALA A 1040 -21.56 -13.35 8.58
C ALA A 1040 -21.15 -13.74 7.15
N ALA A 1041 -19.89 -13.50 6.79
CA ALA A 1041 -19.35 -13.89 5.50
C ALA A 1041 -19.25 -15.42 5.37
N ILE A 1042 -19.34 -15.94 4.14
CA ILE A 1042 -19.26 -17.36 3.81
C ILE A 1042 -18.08 -17.60 2.85
N ARG A 1043 -17.67 -18.86 2.70
CA ARG A 1043 -16.54 -19.24 1.85
C ARG A 1043 -16.75 -18.85 0.40
N CYS A 1044 -15.73 -18.28 -0.23
CA CYS A 1044 -15.73 -17.80 -1.61
C CYS A 1044 -15.60 -18.95 -2.61
N SER A 1045 -16.69 -19.70 -2.76
CA SER A 1045 -16.87 -20.80 -3.74
C SER A 1045 -18.32 -20.82 -4.25
N VAL A 1046 -18.49 -21.17 -5.52
CA VAL A 1046 -19.78 -21.39 -6.19
C VAL A 1046 -20.64 -22.45 -5.48
N GLU A 1047 -20.02 -23.42 -4.80
CA GLU A 1047 -20.73 -24.45 -4.00
C GLU A 1047 -21.48 -23.84 -2.79
N ARG A 1048 -21.25 -22.56 -2.46
CA ARG A 1048 -21.95 -21.84 -1.37
C ARG A 1048 -23.07 -20.90 -1.85
N LEU A 1049 -23.24 -20.76 -3.17
CA LEU A 1049 -24.35 -20.01 -3.77
C LEU A 1049 -25.61 -20.88 -3.88
N ARG A 1050 -26.78 -20.23 -3.95
CA ARG A 1050 -28.09 -20.87 -4.12
C ARG A 1050 -28.88 -20.15 -5.20
N ASP A 1051 -29.56 -20.88 -6.07
CA ASP A 1051 -30.42 -20.30 -7.12
C ASP A 1051 -31.53 -19.38 -6.56
N ASN A 1052 -31.94 -19.54 -5.30
CA ASN A 1052 -32.91 -18.66 -4.63
C ASN A 1052 -32.29 -17.59 -3.70
N GLY A 1053 -30.96 -17.50 -3.64
CA GLY A 1053 -30.24 -16.60 -2.76
C GLY A 1053 -29.90 -15.25 -3.40
N VAL A 1054 -29.55 -14.29 -2.54
CA VAL A 1054 -28.89 -13.03 -2.89
C VAL A 1054 -27.61 -12.91 -2.08
N TYR A 1055 -26.53 -12.43 -2.70
CA TYR A 1055 -25.22 -12.31 -2.06
C TYR A 1055 -24.52 -11.01 -2.48
N LEU A 1056 -23.86 -10.34 -1.52
CA LEU A 1056 -22.92 -9.25 -1.79
C LEU A 1056 -21.49 -9.82 -1.77
N LEU A 1057 -20.66 -9.48 -2.76
CA LEU A 1057 -19.23 -9.78 -2.74
C LEU A 1057 -18.43 -8.47 -2.83
N GLU A 1058 -17.43 -8.29 -1.98
CA GLU A 1058 -16.51 -7.14 -2.06
C GLU A 1058 -15.05 -7.52 -1.81
N ASN A 1059 -14.13 -6.85 -2.50
CA ASN A 1059 -12.68 -7.08 -2.42
C ASN A 1059 -11.87 -5.79 -2.13
N GLY A 1060 -12.51 -4.76 -1.55
CA GLY A 1060 -11.93 -3.44 -1.32
C GLY A 1060 -11.77 -2.53 -2.55
N LEU A 1061 -12.00 -3.02 -3.79
CA LEU A 1061 -11.95 -2.23 -5.02
C LEU A 1061 -13.26 -2.29 -5.83
N SER A 1062 -13.89 -3.46 -5.88
CA SER A 1062 -15.15 -3.74 -6.58
C SER A 1062 -16.18 -4.32 -5.62
N MET A 1063 -17.45 -4.03 -5.86
CA MET A 1063 -18.58 -4.58 -5.11
C MET A 1063 -19.63 -5.16 -6.07
N PHE A 1064 -20.07 -6.37 -5.80
CA PHE A 1064 -21.03 -7.11 -6.63
C PHE A 1064 -22.25 -7.50 -5.82
N LEU A 1065 -23.45 -7.34 -6.38
CA LEU A 1065 -24.69 -7.87 -5.83
C LEU A 1065 -25.21 -8.96 -6.78
N TRP A 1066 -24.96 -10.22 -6.42
CA TRP A 1066 -25.39 -11.39 -7.19
C TRP A 1066 -26.82 -11.78 -6.81
N ILE A 1067 -27.66 -11.94 -7.82
CA ILE A 1067 -29.08 -12.30 -7.73
C ILE A 1067 -29.31 -13.68 -8.34
N GLY A 1068 -29.76 -14.64 -7.54
CA GLY A 1068 -30.15 -15.98 -8.00
C GLY A 1068 -31.39 -15.95 -8.90
N HIS A 1069 -31.48 -16.89 -9.85
CA HIS A 1069 -32.55 -16.94 -10.84
C HIS A 1069 -33.95 -17.17 -10.23
N ASN A 1070 -34.00 -17.90 -9.11
CA ASN A 1070 -35.19 -18.30 -8.36
C ASN A 1070 -35.36 -17.52 -7.04
N VAL A 1071 -34.75 -16.33 -6.91
CA VAL A 1071 -34.96 -15.43 -5.77
C VAL A 1071 -36.44 -15.10 -5.60
N GLU A 1072 -36.89 -14.88 -4.36
CA GLU A 1072 -38.31 -14.59 -4.12
C GLU A 1072 -38.77 -13.29 -4.81
N PRO A 1073 -39.87 -13.30 -5.59
CA PRO A 1073 -40.41 -12.10 -6.23
C PRO A 1073 -40.70 -10.95 -5.26
N GLN A 1074 -41.13 -11.25 -4.02
CA GLN A 1074 -41.35 -10.23 -2.97
C GLN A 1074 -40.07 -9.47 -2.63
N TRP A 1075 -38.93 -10.17 -2.50
CA TRP A 1075 -37.64 -9.55 -2.22
C TRP A 1075 -37.21 -8.66 -3.40
N VAL A 1076 -37.38 -9.15 -4.64
CA VAL A 1076 -37.07 -8.36 -5.85
C VAL A 1076 -37.95 -7.11 -5.96
N GLN A 1077 -39.24 -7.22 -5.62
CA GLN A 1077 -40.14 -6.07 -5.61
C GLN A 1077 -39.76 -5.05 -4.52
N LYS A 1078 -39.41 -5.51 -3.30
CA LYS A 1078 -38.93 -4.66 -2.20
C LYS A 1078 -37.64 -3.89 -2.56
N VAL A 1079 -36.72 -4.47 -3.31
CA VAL A 1079 -35.39 -3.85 -3.59
C VAL A 1079 -35.32 -3.13 -4.94
N PHE A 1080 -35.91 -3.69 -6.00
CA PHE A 1080 -35.78 -3.20 -7.37
C PHE A 1080 -37.08 -2.65 -7.98
N SER A 1081 -38.22 -2.79 -7.30
CA SER A 1081 -39.56 -2.42 -7.81
C SER A 1081 -39.97 -3.09 -9.13
N VAL A 1082 -39.38 -4.26 -9.45
CA VAL A 1082 -39.76 -5.09 -10.61
C VAL A 1082 -40.32 -6.44 -10.15
N GLN A 1083 -41.01 -7.16 -11.04
CA GLN A 1083 -41.79 -8.35 -10.68
C GLN A 1083 -40.97 -9.66 -10.66
N SER A 1084 -39.76 -9.68 -11.25
CA SER A 1084 -38.88 -10.86 -11.24
C SER A 1084 -37.43 -10.48 -11.53
N ALA A 1085 -36.48 -11.36 -11.19
CA ALA A 1085 -35.05 -11.12 -11.41
C ALA A 1085 -34.70 -10.83 -12.89
N ALA A 1086 -35.42 -11.44 -13.83
CA ALA A 1086 -35.26 -11.21 -15.27
C ALA A 1086 -35.59 -9.77 -15.71
N GLN A 1087 -36.35 -9.01 -14.91
CA GLN A 1087 -36.68 -7.60 -15.15
C GLN A 1087 -35.71 -6.62 -14.47
N ILE A 1088 -34.75 -7.10 -13.66
CA ILE A 1088 -33.76 -6.22 -13.03
C ILE A 1088 -32.85 -5.64 -14.10
N ASP A 1089 -32.77 -4.32 -14.14
CA ASP A 1089 -31.82 -3.52 -14.92
C ASP A 1089 -30.43 -3.65 -14.29
N ILE A 1090 -29.48 -4.25 -15.01
CA ILE A 1090 -28.13 -4.54 -14.53
C ILE A 1090 -27.11 -3.44 -14.88
N ASP A 1091 -27.45 -2.52 -15.78
CA ASP A 1091 -26.57 -1.42 -16.17
C ASP A 1091 -26.60 -0.30 -15.10
N LYS A 1092 -27.63 -0.28 -14.25
CA LYS A 1092 -27.73 0.59 -13.07
C LYS A 1092 -26.73 0.22 -11.98
N CYS A 1093 -25.85 1.16 -11.68
CA CYS A 1093 -24.79 1.02 -10.67
C CYS A 1093 -25.20 1.53 -9.26
N LYS A 1094 -26.49 1.79 -9.04
CA LYS A 1094 -27.08 2.32 -7.80
C LYS A 1094 -28.47 1.69 -7.56
N LEU A 1095 -28.80 1.40 -6.31
CA LEU A 1095 -30.10 0.86 -5.91
C LEU A 1095 -31.17 1.97 -5.87
N ASN A 1096 -32.42 1.60 -6.12
CA ASN A 1096 -33.55 2.52 -5.99
C ASN A 1096 -33.74 2.95 -4.52
N ASP A 1097 -33.99 4.24 -4.29
CA ASP A 1097 -34.35 4.74 -2.96
C ASP A 1097 -35.81 4.40 -2.65
N LEU A 1098 -36.01 3.28 -1.95
CA LEU A 1098 -37.32 2.74 -1.61
C LEU A 1098 -37.51 2.72 -0.10
N ASP A 1099 -38.66 3.23 0.36
CA ASP A 1099 -39.05 3.22 1.77
C ASP A 1099 -39.62 1.85 2.17
N ASN A 1100 -38.72 0.91 2.45
CA ASN A 1100 -39.03 -0.35 3.12
C ASN A 1100 -37.78 -0.94 3.79
N PRO A 1101 -37.95 -1.79 4.83
CA PRO A 1101 -36.82 -2.29 5.63
C PRO A 1101 -35.77 -3.09 4.86
N VAL A 1102 -36.12 -3.79 3.76
CA VAL A 1102 -35.15 -4.59 3.00
C VAL A 1102 -34.28 -3.70 2.10
N SER A 1103 -34.88 -2.73 1.40
CA SER A 1103 -34.12 -1.75 0.62
C SER A 1103 -33.24 -0.89 1.52
N GLN A 1104 -33.76 -0.41 2.66
CA GLN A 1104 -32.99 0.37 3.63
C GLN A 1104 -31.79 -0.44 4.16
N LYS A 1105 -32.01 -1.60 4.79
CA LYS A 1105 -30.91 -2.43 5.33
C LYS A 1105 -29.87 -2.85 4.29
N LEU A 1106 -30.27 -3.13 3.05
CA LEU A 1106 -29.32 -3.46 1.98
C LEU A 1106 -28.44 -2.24 1.62
N ARG A 1107 -29.02 -1.04 1.54
CA ARG A 1107 -28.29 0.21 1.30
C ARG A 1107 -27.40 0.57 2.48
N ASP A 1108 -27.87 0.41 3.71
CA ASP A 1108 -27.10 0.67 4.93
C ASP A 1108 -25.89 -0.27 5.06
N ALA A 1109 -26.08 -1.57 4.77
CA ALA A 1109 -24.98 -2.53 4.73
C ALA A 1109 -23.93 -2.20 3.65
N ILE A 1110 -24.37 -1.80 2.45
CA ILE A 1110 -23.49 -1.35 1.36
C ILE A 1110 -22.71 -0.08 1.77
N ASN A 1111 -23.36 0.87 2.43
CA ASN A 1111 -22.74 2.12 2.87
C ASN A 1111 -21.76 1.91 4.04
N SER A 1112 -22.08 1.03 5.00
CA SER A 1112 -21.16 0.60 6.06
C SER A 1112 -19.89 -0.02 5.47
N ILE A 1113 -20.06 -0.99 4.56
CA ILE A 1113 -18.94 -1.67 3.89
C ILE A 1113 -18.08 -0.71 3.06
N ARG A 1114 -18.66 0.36 2.49
CA ARG A 1114 -17.91 1.43 1.84
C ARG A 1114 -17.12 2.28 2.84
N GLY A 1115 -17.71 2.61 3.99
CA GLY A 1115 -17.05 3.35 5.08
C GLY A 1115 -15.87 2.61 5.72
N GLU A 1116 -15.87 1.28 5.66
CA GLU A 1116 -14.74 0.42 6.06
C GLU A 1116 -13.54 0.45 5.09
N ARG A 1117 -13.66 1.10 3.92
CA ARG A 1117 -12.63 1.15 2.87
C ARG A 1117 -12.17 2.58 2.61
N CYS A 1118 -11.04 2.71 1.91
CA CYS A 1118 -10.50 4.02 1.51
C CYS A 1118 -11.00 4.50 0.14
N ARG A 1119 -11.82 3.71 -0.55
CA ARG A 1119 -12.26 3.96 -1.95
C ARG A 1119 -13.73 3.62 -2.13
N TYR A 1120 -14.41 4.40 -2.96
CA TYR A 1120 -15.83 4.20 -3.25
C TYR A 1120 -16.00 3.07 -4.27
N MET A 1121 -16.35 1.88 -3.78
CA MET A 1121 -16.55 0.70 -4.61
C MET A 1121 -17.80 0.87 -5.50
N LYS A 1122 -17.62 0.70 -6.82
CA LYS A 1122 -18.73 0.62 -7.77
C LYS A 1122 -19.56 -0.62 -7.47
N LEU A 1123 -20.87 -0.43 -7.29
CA LEU A 1123 -21.82 -1.54 -7.16
C LEU A 1123 -22.16 -2.05 -8.56
N THR A 1124 -21.94 -3.35 -8.79
CA THR A 1124 -22.27 -4.05 -10.04
C THR A 1124 -23.35 -5.09 -9.74
N ILE A 1125 -24.52 -4.98 -10.39
CA ILE A 1125 -25.59 -5.97 -10.25
C ILE A 1125 -25.28 -7.14 -11.17
N VAL A 1126 -25.29 -8.37 -10.64
CA VAL A 1126 -25.00 -9.59 -11.40
C VAL A 1126 -26.20 -10.52 -11.28
N ARG A 1127 -26.69 -11.05 -12.41
CA ARG A 1127 -27.76 -12.05 -12.42
C ARG A 1127 -27.19 -13.41 -12.76
N GLN A 1128 -27.72 -14.44 -12.11
CA GLN A 1128 -27.35 -15.82 -12.39
C GLN A 1128 -27.59 -16.18 -13.87
N ARG A 1129 -26.61 -16.83 -14.51
CA ARG A 1129 -26.53 -17.18 -15.94
C ARG A 1129 -26.45 -15.98 -16.91
N ASP A 1130 -26.15 -14.78 -16.42
CA ASP A 1130 -25.98 -13.57 -17.24
C ASP A 1130 -24.51 -13.24 -17.50
N LYS A 1131 -24.23 -12.32 -18.44
CA LYS A 1131 -22.89 -12.03 -19.00
C LYS A 1131 -21.84 -11.61 -17.96
N LEU A 1132 -22.25 -11.08 -16.81
CA LEU A 1132 -21.36 -10.63 -15.73
C LEU A 1132 -21.03 -11.74 -14.71
N GLU A 1133 -21.75 -12.87 -14.71
CA GLU A 1133 -21.50 -13.97 -13.78
C GLU A 1133 -20.08 -14.59 -13.92
N PRO A 1134 -19.50 -14.76 -15.11
CA PRO A 1134 -18.10 -15.22 -15.25
C PRO A 1134 -17.05 -14.27 -14.64
N TRP A 1135 -17.38 -12.98 -14.49
CA TRP A 1135 -16.52 -12.00 -13.82
C TRP A 1135 -16.72 -12.02 -12.30
N PHE A 1136 -17.96 -12.17 -11.82
CA PHE A 1136 -18.23 -12.44 -10.40
C PHE A 1136 -17.54 -13.74 -9.93
N ASN A 1137 -17.64 -14.81 -10.71
CA ASN A 1137 -17.04 -16.11 -10.40
C ASN A 1137 -15.50 -16.10 -10.33
N HIS A 1138 -14.81 -15.13 -10.97
CA HIS A 1138 -13.37 -14.94 -10.79
C HIS A 1138 -13.00 -14.69 -9.32
N PHE A 1139 -13.86 -13.99 -8.57
CA PHE A 1139 -13.64 -13.65 -7.17
C PHE A 1139 -14.03 -14.77 -6.18
N LEU A 1140 -14.54 -15.90 -6.68
CA LEU A 1140 -14.77 -17.13 -5.91
C LEU A 1140 -13.45 -17.92 -5.79
N VAL A 1141 -12.49 -17.32 -5.09
CA VAL A 1141 -11.06 -17.68 -5.12
C VAL A 1141 -10.72 -19.10 -4.67
N GLU A 1142 -11.62 -19.84 -4.03
CA GLU A 1142 -11.39 -21.25 -3.70
C GLU A 1142 -11.56 -22.19 -4.91
N ASP A 1143 -12.35 -21.80 -5.91
CA ASP A 1143 -12.69 -22.60 -7.08
C ASP A 1143 -11.57 -22.65 -8.14
N LYS A 1144 -11.79 -23.38 -9.24
CA LYS A 1144 -10.91 -23.30 -10.43
C LYS A 1144 -11.17 -22.00 -11.17
N GLY A 1145 -10.15 -21.14 -11.28
CA GLY A 1145 -10.29 -19.89 -12.04
C GLY A 1145 -10.35 -20.15 -13.54
N ASN A 1146 -11.07 -19.30 -14.26
CA ASN A 1146 -11.42 -19.43 -15.69
C ASN A 1146 -10.24 -19.83 -16.60
N ASN A 1147 -9.03 -19.35 -16.30
CA ASN A 1147 -7.80 -19.60 -17.02
C ASN A 1147 -7.12 -20.95 -16.67
N GLY A 1148 -7.86 -21.91 -16.12
CA GLY A 1148 -7.36 -23.23 -15.71
C GLY A 1148 -6.53 -23.23 -14.42
N SER A 1149 -6.65 -22.21 -13.57
CA SER A 1149 -5.91 -22.15 -12.30
C SER A 1149 -6.46 -23.12 -11.25
N ALA A 1150 -5.57 -23.60 -10.37
CA ALA A 1150 -5.90 -24.67 -9.41
C ALA A 1150 -6.97 -24.24 -8.38
N SER A 1151 -7.95 -25.11 -8.11
CA SER A 1151 -8.79 -24.95 -6.91
C SER A 1151 -7.94 -25.04 -5.65
N TYR A 1152 -8.47 -24.59 -4.50
CA TYR A 1152 -7.80 -24.77 -3.22
C TYR A 1152 -7.45 -26.25 -2.94
N VAL A 1153 -8.35 -27.18 -3.29
CA VAL A 1153 -8.13 -28.63 -3.18
C VAL A 1153 -6.97 -29.09 -4.07
N ASP A 1154 -6.88 -28.61 -5.31
CA ASP A 1154 -5.82 -29.01 -6.25
C ASP A 1154 -4.46 -28.39 -5.85
N PHE A 1155 -4.46 -27.14 -5.38
CA PHE A 1155 -3.26 -26.46 -4.90
C PHE A 1155 -2.69 -27.13 -3.64
N LEU A 1156 -3.54 -27.50 -2.68
CA LEU A 1156 -3.13 -28.29 -1.50
C LEU A 1156 -2.48 -29.62 -1.89
N ARG A 1157 -3.03 -30.33 -2.89
CA ARG A 1157 -2.46 -31.59 -3.39
C ARG A 1157 -1.08 -31.37 -4.04
N HIS A 1158 -0.90 -30.30 -4.80
CA HIS A 1158 0.39 -29.96 -5.40
C HIS A 1158 1.44 -29.61 -4.32
N ILE A 1159 1.13 -28.67 -3.42
CA ILE A 1159 2.03 -28.28 -2.32
C ILE A 1159 2.39 -29.48 -1.43
N TYR A 1160 1.44 -30.37 -1.14
CA TYR A 1160 1.70 -31.61 -0.41
C TYR A 1160 2.61 -32.59 -1.18
N GLY A 1161 2.54 -32.62 -2.51
CA GLY A 1161 3.50 -33.31 -3.37
C GLY A 1161 4.91 -32.74 -3.21
N GLU A 1162 5.07 -31.42 -3.32
CA GLU A 1162 6.38 -30.79 -3.17
C GLU A 1162 6.96 -30.92 -1.76
N ILE A 1163 6.13 -30.80 -0.71
CA ILE A 1163 6.55 -31.07 0.68
C ILE A 1163 7.10 -32.50 0.80
N ARG A 1164 6.51 -33.49 0.12
CA ARG A 1164 7.03 -34.87 0.13
C ARG A 1164 8.35 -34.98 -0.64
N ASN A 1165 8.49 -34.30 -1.78
CA ASN A 1165 9.74 -34.26 -2.56
C ASN A 1165 10.89 -33.59 -1.80
N LEU A 1166 10.58 -32.65 -0.88
CA LEU A 1166 11.55 -31.95 -0.03
C LEU A 1166 11.91 -32.70 1.27
N LEU A 1167 11.22 -33.81 1.57
CA LEU A 1167 11.40 -34.62 2.78
C LEU A 1167 11.94 -36.04 2.49
N SER A 1168 12.03 -36.42 1.21
CA SER A 1168 12.67 -37.64 0.70
C SER A 1168 14.14 -37.41 0.35
#